data_AF-Q54G13-F1
#
_entry.id   AF-Q54G13-F1
#
_cell.length_a   1.000
_cell.length_b   1.000
_cell.length_c   1.000
_cell.angle_alpha   90.00
_cell.angle_beta   90.00
_cell.angle_gamma   90.00
#
_symmetry.space_group_name_H-M   'P 1'
#
loop_
_entity.id
_entity.type
_entity.pdbx_description
1 polymer ?
#
loop_
_entity_poly.entity_id
_entity_poly.type
_entity_poly.pdbx_seq_one_letter_code
_entity_poly.pdbx_strand_id
1 'polypeptide(L)'
;MTTFVDEIKNFKGDYKNIYSYIEKQLVYFYHLSIQHNDKDSKNLFKESVESISLICSDNDDISLSISILNSFKTFLIKKVEINENNLGLLNIYKWIISGLFNKKLVKINYHKNQINSSQFSQLRELVETVLILSIKLLDIPEFLKTIEEQKQFNNEKEYIDSIKRSNLFTDRIIIIFEIIFQFFNSEIDKNSILNLEIKNTSLNQLFYRILEYKIINDNNNSNNNSSKNSDIISKHWTNLEISNICNELLIKFQLYYSRKYEFITNLLEYYKWSRTTTEIHFKLLGSLEDNENRWKYNSPYIHSFQMFIQSLKTTTTTTTPSSSPSLSSSDDHLFEYLYTTSPIQSHRLILSIIFNLLDCTSNDIKFIGIDILNYLKLNFNNNNHFKSFLIIDNNNNNNRDIYIKLFDIFKLFESVNQNDVFKCAHLLFDLLLILYPINLNNNNSLIHPNFKIITNNNKNNNSNNNNLKEITIFNNNFKKYQDIIMLLISILVNQQQQEQKEIESIKKLIILKECNNRIFKELGLHCIQFFNLLIPSLLENLGTCSIKSDQLLILEILNSLDEIINYCWLRIINSNYSIDIINSISPLYSNNNNNNNNNNNNNNNNNNNNNNNNNNNNNNNNNNNESSNVYNNIIISILDRLSFSFKKLNKYDKFIGIFNNESNLKNNIDFFNLFIEKYNK
;
A
#
# COMPACT_ATOMS: atom_id res chain seq x y z
N MET A 1 -22.27 18.76 45.29
CA MET A 1 -21.63 19.18 44.02
C MET A 1 -21.88 20.65 43.74
N THR A 2 -23.13 21.12 43.59
CA THR A 2 -23.45 22.55 43.42
C THR A 2 -22.80 23.45 44.49
N THR A 3 -22.89 23.07 45.78
CA THR A 3 -22.22 23.81 46.86
C THR A 3 -20.70 23.85 46.69
N PHE A 4 -20.07 22.74 46.26
CA PHE A 4 -18.63 22.68 46.00
C PHE A 4 -18.22 23.54 44.79
N VAL A 5 -19.05 23.52 43.75
CA VAL A 5 -18.96 24.40 42.58
C VAL A 5 -19.02 25.86 42.99
N ASP A 6 -19.97 26.23 43.85
CA ASP A 6 -20.14 27.59 44.36
C ASP A 6 -19.02 27.99 45.33
N GLU A 7 -18.51 27.07 46.14
CA GLU A 7 -17.33 27.29 46.99
C GLU A 7 -16.08 27.54 46.15
N ILE A 8 -15.88 26.80 45.06
CA ILE A 8 -14.79 27.05 44.11
C ILE A 8 -14.97 28.44 43.46
N LYS A 9 -16.19 28.78 43.01
CA LYS A 9 -16.48 30.11 42.42
C LYS A 9 -16.20 31.25 43.40
N ASN A 10 -16.53 31.06 44.67
CA ASN A 10 -16.43 32.09 45.70
C ASN A 10 -15.09 32.08 46.44
N PHE A 11 -14.15 31.18 46.07
CA PHE A 11 -12.86 31.11 46.73
C PHE A 11 -12.02 32.35 46.42
N LYS A 12 -11.94 33.28 47.38
CA LYS A 12 -11.12 34.51 47.30
C LYS A 12 -9.70 34.35 47.90
N GLY A 13 -9.31 33.13 48.31
CA GLY A 13 -8.06 32.87 49.03
C GLY A 13 -6.85 32.59 48.13
N ASP A 14 -5.72 32.23 48.75
CA ASP A 14 -4.51 31.78 48.04
C ASP A 14 -4.80 30.49 47.24
N TYR A 15 -4.69 30.57 45.91
CA TYR A 15 -4.89 29.45 44.98
C TYR A 15 -3.99 28.23 45.30
N LYS A 16 -2.89 28.41 46.05
CA LYS A 16 -2.10 27.30 46.58
C LYS A 16 -2.89 26.37 47.51
N ASN A 17 -3.93 26.84 48.19
CA ASN A 17 -4.76 25.96 49.01
C ASN A 17 -5.88 25.29 48.20
N ILE A 18 -6.26 25.88 47.05
CA ILE A 18 -7.33 25.35 46.20
C ILE A 18 -6.96 24.01 45.60
N TYR A 19 -5.72 23.79 45.13
CA TYR A 19 -5.42 22.51 44.47
C TYR A 19 -5.55 21.30 45.42
N SER A 20 -5.17 21.45 46.69
CA SER A 20 -5.33 20.42 47.73
C SER A 20 -6.80 20.22 48.08
N TYR A 21 -7.58 21.31 48.07
CA TYR A 21 -9.04 21.26 48.25
C TYR A 21 -9.74 20.52 47.11
N ILE A 22 -9.43 20.88 45.86
CA ILE A 22 -9.94 20.23 44.65
C ILE A 22 -9.57 18.74 44.69
N GLU A 23 -8.31 18.39 44.94
CA GLU A 23 -7.88 16.99 45.00
C GLU A 23 -8.70 16.19 46.03
N LYS A 24 -8.82 16.69 47.26
CA LYS A 24 -9.61 16.03 48.32
C LYS A 24 -11.08 15.86 47.95
N GLN A 25 -11.67 16.88 47.32
CA GLN A 25 -13.08 16.86 46.94
C GLN A 25 -13.34 15.94 45.74
N LEU A 26 -12.46 15.94 44.74
CA LEU A 26 -12.54 14.99 43.63
C LEU A 26 -12.41 13.54 44.12
N VAL A 27 -11.51 13.28 45.06
CA VAL A 27 -11.38 11.96 45.72
C VAL A 27 -12.66 11.60 46.48
N TYR A 28 -13.22 12.54 47.26
CA TYR A 28 -14.46 12.32 48.00
C TYR A 28 -15.64 11.99 47.06
N PHE A 29 -15.84 12.78 46.01
CA PHE A 29 -16.92 12.52 45.05
C PHE A 29 -16.69 11.23 44.26
N TYR A 30 -15.44 10.90 43.95
CA TYR A 30 -15.12 9.63 43.33
C TYR A 30 -15.54 8.45 44.21
N HIS A 31 -15.17 8.46 45.49
CA HIS A 31 -15.58 7.41 46.43
C HIS A 31 -17.10 7.30 46.57
N LEU A 32 -17.81 8.43 46.59
CA LEU A 32 -19.28 8.43 46.55
C LEU A 32 -19.83 7.80 45.26
N SER A 33 -19.24 8.11 44.09
CA SER A 33 -19.67 7.52 42.83
C SER A 33 -19.37 6.02 42.71
N ILE A 34 -18.34 5.51 43.39
CA ILE A 34 -18.08 4.06 43.47
C ILE A 34 -19.12 3.38 44.36
N GLN A 35 -19.45 3.98 45.51
CA GLN A 35 -20.44 3.43 46.44
C GLN A 35 -21.82 3.27 45.78
N HIS A 36 -22.18 4.20 44.91
CA HIS A 36 -23.39 4.12 44.09
C HIS A 36 -23.03 3.61 42.69
N ASN A 37 -22.85 2.30 42.54
CA ASN A 37 -22.48 1.65 41.26
C ASN A 37 -23.59 1.73 40.16
N ASP A 38 -24.50 2.68 40.27
CA ASP A 38 -25.58 2.95 39.32
C ASP A 38 -25.09 3.87 38.18
N LYS A 39 -25.54 3.57 36.96
CA LYS A 39 -25.20 4.30 35.74
C LYS A 39 -25.63 5.77 35.83
N ASP A 40 -26.78 6.04 36.43
CA ASP A 40 -27.31 7.40 36.57
C ASP A 40 -26.47 8.23 37.55
N SER A 41 -26.00 7.62 38.63
CA SER A 41 -25.06 8.27 39.57
C SER A 41 -23.73 8.61 38.91
N LYS A 42 -23.19 7.72 38.06
CA LYS A 42 -21.96 7.97 37.28
C LYS A 42 -22.17 9.07 36.23
N ASN A 43 -23.31 9.10 35.55
CA ASN A 43 -23.65 10.15 34.59
C ASN A 43 -23.83 11.51 35.26
N LEU A 44 -24.59 11.58 36.36
CA LEU A 44 -24.77 12.80 37.13
C LEU A 44 -23.44 13.32 37.68
N PHE A 45 -22.56 12.40 38.12
CA PHE A 45 -21.22 12.74 38.55
C PHE A 45 -20.39 13.29 37.39
N LYS A 46 -20.41 12.63 36.22
CA LYS A 46 -19.75 13.12 35.00
C LYS A 46 -20.25 14.51 34.61
N GLU A 47 -21.56 14.72 34.54
CA GLU A 47 -22.17 16.03 34.24
C GLU A 47 -21.78 17.08 35.28
N SER A 48 -21.71 16.72 36.55
CA SER A 48 -21.25 17.61 37.62
C SER A 48 -19.77 17.97 37.47
N VAL A 49 -18.93 17.02 37.10
CA VAL A 49 -17.49 17.26 36.85
C VAL A 49 -17.29 18.10 35.58
N GLU A 50 -18.04 17.82 34.52
CA GLU A 50 -18.08 18.67 33.33
C GLU A 50 -18.65 20.06 33.65
N SER A 51 -19.55 20.20 34.63
CA SER A 51 -20.00 21.51 35.09
C SER A 51 -18.89 22.30 35.78
N ILE A 52 -17.95 21.65 36.49
CA ILE A 52 -16.77 22.33 37.05
C ILE A 52 -15.93 22.95 35.93
N SER A 53 -15.80 22.25 34.80
CA SER A 53 -15.13 22.78 33.61
C SER A 53 -15.89 23.98 32.99
N LEU A 54 -17.22 24.01 33.10
CA LEU A 54 -18.06 25.13 32.66
C LEU A 54 -17.92 26.36 33.56
N ILE A 55 -17.73 26.20 34.86
CA ILE A 55 -17.43 27.34 35.75
C ILE A 55 -16.18 28.05 35.28
N CYS A 56 -15.21 27.27 34.82
CA CYS A 56 -13.99 27.85 34.28
C CYS A 56 -14.34 28.72 33.06
N SER A 57 -15.34 28.42 32.22
CA SER A 57 -15.59 29.18 31.00
C SER A 57 -16.21 30.56 31.18
N ASP A 58 -16.85 30.85 32.32
CA ASP A 58 -17.63 32.08 32.50
C ASP A 58 -16.89 33.19 33.23
N ASN A 59 -15.94 32.83 34.10
CA ASN A 59 -15.04 33.78 34.73
C ASN A 59 -13.70 33.77 33.97
N ASP A 60 -13.22 34.94 33.54
CA ASP A 60 -11.90 35.17 32.89
C ASP A 60 -10.68 34.75 33.75
N ASP A 61 -10.92 33.98 34.81
CA ASP A 61 -9.94 33.60 35.77
C ASP A 61 -9.12 32.38 35.29
N ILE A 62 -8.02 32.67 34.61
CA ILE A 62 -6.99 31.70 34.22
C ILE A 62 -6.40 30.97 35.43
N SER A 63 -6.42 31.60 36.61
CA SER A 63 -5.84 31.01 37.82
C SER A 63 -6.55 29.72 38.25
N LEU A 64 -7.86 29.57 38.00
CA LEU A 64 -8.58 28.32 38.27
C LEU A 64 -8.11 27.21 37.33
N SER A 65 -7.94 27.51 36.04
CA SER A 65 -7.38 26.56 35.07
C SER A 65 -5.96 26.12 35.46
N ILE A 66 -5.12 27.07 35.90
CA ILE A 66 -3.78 26.80 36.43
C ILE A 66 -3.87 25.91 37.69
N SER A 67 -4.82 26.17 38.58
CA SER A 67 -4.99 25.40 39.82
C SER A 67 -5.42 23.95 39.56
N ILE A 68 -6.35 23.75 38.62
CA ILE A 68 -6.79 22.43 38.17
C ILE A 68 -5.62 21.65 37.54
N LEU A 69 -4.89 22.28 36.62
CA LEU A 69 -3.76 21.62 35.96
C LEU A 69 -2.60 21.33 36.93
N ASN A 70 -2.39 22.17 37.95
CA ASN A 70 -1.41 21.91 39.01
C ASN A 70 -1.84 20.74 39.92
N SER A 71 -3.14 20.63 40.21
CA SER A 71 -3.69 19.47 40.89
C SER A 71 -3.45 18.20 40.06
N PHE A 72 -3.71 18.25 38.76
CA PHE A 72 -3.46 17.12 37.87
C PHE A 72 -1.97 16.77 37.76
N LYS A 73 -1.09 17.77 37.59
CA LYS A 73 0.36 17.58 37.62
C LYS A 73 0.81 16.87 38.91
N THR A 74 0.27 17.30 40.05
CA THR A 74 0.58 16.69 41.36
C THR A 74 0.10 15.25 41.43
N PHE A 75 -1.10 14.98 40.92
CA PHE A 75 -1.65 13.63 40.79
C PHE A 75 -0.73 12.75 39.94
N LEU A 76 -0.33 13.22 38.75
CA LEU A 76 0.57 12.50 37.84
C LEU A 76 1.94 12.19 38.47
N ILE A 77 2.49 13.11 39.28
CA ILE A 77 3.78 12.92 39.98
C ILE A 77 3.66 11.91 41.12
N LYS A 78 2.61 12.01 41.96
CA LYS A 78 2.49 11.20 43.18
C LYS A 78 2.00 9.78 42.92
N LYS A 79 1.18 9.57 41.89
CA LYS A 79 0.40 8.34 41.70
C LYS A 79 0.79 7.61 40.42
N VAL A 80 2.08 7.37 40.23
CA VAL A 80 2.62 6.61 39.10
C VAL A 80 2.06 5.18 39.06
N GLU A 81 1.84 4.57 40.22
CA GLU A 81 1.19 3.26 40.33
C GLU A 81 -0.33 3.41 40.30
N ILE A 82 -0.92 3.08 39.15
CA ILE A 82 -2.37 3.12 38.96
C ILE A 82 -2.97 1.81 39.43
N ASN A 83 -3.64 1.87 40.58
CA ASN A 83 -4.62 0.89 41.02
C ASN A 83 -6.02 1.29 40.52
N GLU A 84 -7.01 0.42 40.71
CA GLU A 84 -8.41 0.68 40.34
C GLU A 84 -8.93 2.04 40.83
N ASN A 85 -8.53 2.45 42.03
CA ASN A 85 -8.93 3.74 42.61
C ASN A 85 -8.34 4.94 41.85
N ASN A 86 -7.14 4.81 41.31
CA ASN A 86 -6.50 5.89 40.55
C ASN A 86 -7.09 6.03 39.13
N LEU A 87 -7.65 4.96 38.56
CA LEU A 87 -8.27 4.98 37.23
C LEU A 87 -9.48 5.92 37.18
N GLY A 88 -10.32 5.91 38.21
CA GLY A 88 -11.47 6.80 38.23
C GLY A 88 -11.13 8.26 38.53
N LEU A 89 -10.06 8.53 39.28
CA LEU A 89 -9.50 9.88 39.38
C LEU A 89 -8.97 10.37 38.04
N LEU A 90 -8.33 9.50 37.25
CA LEU A 90 -7.87 9.83 35.91
C LEU A 90 -9.05 10.17 34.97
N ASN A 91 -10.17 9.44 35.06
CA ASN A 91 -11.41 9.77 34.34
C ASN A 91 -11.98 11.14 34.72
N ILE A 92 -11.94 11.48 36.01
CA ILE A 92 -12.35 12.81 36.48
C ILE A 92 -11.48 13.89 35.85
N TYR A 93 -10.16 13.73 35.89
CA TYR A 93 -9.25 14.67 35.24
C TYR A 93 -9.48 14.75 33.72
N LYS A 94 -9.74 13.62 33.05
CA LYS A 94 -10.14 13.60 31.63
C LYS A 94 -11.35 14.50 31.38
N TRP A 95 -12.41 14.39 32.16
CA TRP A 95 -13.61 15.21 31.97
C TRP A 95 -13.36 16.69 32.25
N ILE A 96 -12.61 17.01 33.33
CA ILE A 96 -12.27 18.40 33.66
C ILE A 96 -11.42 19.02 32.55
N ILE A 97 -10.37 18.31 32.09
CA ILE A 97 -9.48 18.76 31.03
C ILE A 97 -10.26 18.91 29.72
N SER A 98 -11.05 17.91 29.32
CA SER A 98 -11.86 17.99 28.11
C SER A 98 -12.75 19.21 28.10
N GLY A 99 -13.40 19.53 29.22
CA GLY A 99 -14.23 20.72 29.29
C GLY A 99 -13.45 22.04 29.35
N LEU A 100 -12.28 22.07 30.00
CA LEU A 100 -11.36 23.22 29.96
C LEU A 100 -10.93 23.56 28.52
N PHE A 101 -10.64 22.54 27.73
CA PHE A 101 -10.14 22.68 26.36
C PHE A 101 -11.26 22.90 25.33
N ASN A 102 -12.39 22.19 25.43
CA ASN A 102 -13.48 22.30 24.45
C ASN A 102 -14.26 23.63 24.53
N LYS A 103 -14.32 24.29 25.71
CA LYS A 103 -15.18 25.48 25.90
C LYS A 103 -14.44 26.78 26.22
N LYS A 104 -13.39 26.73 27.05
CA LYS A 104 -12.77 27.96 27.61
C LYS A 104 -11.62 28.49 26.76
N LEU A 105 -10.67 27.64 26.36
CA LEU A 105 -9.46 28.11 25.68
C LEU A 105 -9.73 28.69 24.30
N VAL A 106 -10.78 28.22 23.63
CA VAL A 106 -11.28 28.81 22.38
C VAL A 106 -11.76 30.26 22.59
N LYS A 107 -12.38 30.58 23.74
CA LYS A 107 -12.85 31.95 24.06
C LYS A 107 -11.73 32.89 24.52
N ILE A 108 -10.76 32.40 25.29
CA ILE A 108 -9.59 33.18 25.75
C ILE A 108 -8.88 33.86 24.56
N ASN A 109 -8.95 33.22 23.39
CA ASN A 109 -8.47 33.74 22.11
C ASN A 109 -8.94 35.16 21.78
N TYR A 110 -10.17 35.50 22.14
CA TYR A 110 -10.76 36.81 21.88
C TYR A 110 -10.18 37.93 22.77
N HIS A 111 -9.67 37.57 23.96
CA HIS A 111 -9.22 38.53 24.98
C HIS A 111 -7.69 38.57 25.16
N LYS A 112 -6.89 38.13 24.17
CA LYS A 112 -5.41 38.07 24.24
C LYS A 112 -4.76 39.38 24.76
N ASN A 113 -5.38 40.52 24.47
CA ASN A 113 -4.86 41.84 24.88
C ASN A 113 -5.06 42.18 26.37
N GLN A 114 -5.89 41.41 27.10
CA GLN A 114 -6.25 41.72 28.50
C GLN A 114 -5.60 40.79 29.53
N ILE A 115 -5.13 39.62 29.10
CA ILE A 115 -4.56 38.62 30.01
C ILE A 115 -3.12 38.99 30.37
N ASN A 116 -2.80 38.94 31.66
CA ASN A 116 -1.44 39.11 32.15
C ASN A 116 -0.51 38.05 31.53
N SER A 117 0.51 38.50 30.79
CA SER A 117 1.47 37.63 30.09
C SER A 117 2.13 36.59 31.01
N SER A 118 2.26 36.89 32.30
CA SER A 118 2.82 35.97 33.31
C SER A 118 1.93 34.76 33.59
N GLN A 119 0.61 34.95 33.80
CA GLN A 119 -0.34 33.86 34.01
C GLN A 119 -0.45 32.99 32.75
N PHE A 120 -0.38 33.62 31.59
CA PHE A 120 -0.39 32.90 30.32
C PHE A 120 0.85 32.01 30.14
N SER A 121 2.04 32.55 30.45
CA SER A 121 3.29 31.78 30.45
C SER A 121 3.25 30.59 31.42
N GLN A 122 2.69 30.79 32.62
CA GLN A 122 2.50 29.72 33.61
C GLN A 122 1.55 28.64 33.12
N LEU A 123 0.44 29.02 32.50
CA LEU A 123 -0.51 28.07 31.91
C LEU A 123 0.17 27.23 30.81
N ARG A 124 0.96 27.89 29.94
CA ARG A 124 1.71 27.23 28.86
C ARG A 124 2.70 26.20 29.41
N GLU A 125 3.56 26.59 30.36
CA GLU A 125 4.54 25.71 31.00
C GLU A 125 3.87 24.52 31.70
N LEU A 126 2.71 24.77 32.32
CA LEU A 126 1.97 23.76 33.04
C LEU A 126 1.31 22.74 32.10
N VAL A 127 0.73 23.19 30.99
CA VAL A 127 0.21 22.31 29.93
C VAL A 127 1.34 21.45 29.36
N GLU A 128 2.49 22.03 29.03
CA GLU A 128 3.66 21.28 28.56
C GLU A 128 4.10 20.23 29.58
N THR A 129 4.18 20.60 30.86
CA THR A 129 4.57 19.68 31.94
C THR A 129 3.58 18.52 32.09
N VAL A 130 2.28 18.82 32.07
CA VAL A 130 1.21 17.81 32.16
C VAL A 130 1.28 16.86 30.97
N LEU A 131 1.51 17.38 29.76
CA LEU A 131 1.64 16.58 28.56
C LEU A 131 2.86 15.63 28.67
N ILE A 132 4.03 16.14 29.08
CA ILE A 132 5.24 15.33 29.28
C ILE A 132 5.01 14.22 30.31
N LEU A 133 4.35 14.52 31.43
CA LEU A 133 4.03 13.52 32.44
C LEU A 133 3.03 12.49 31.93
N SER A 134 2.04 12.91 31.14
CA SER A 134 1.06 12.02 30.51
C SER A 134 1.74 11.07 29.53
N ILE A 135 2.69 11.56 28.73
CA ILE A 135 3.49 10.75 27.81
C ILE A 135 4.33 9.71 28.56
N LYS A 136 4.95 10.08 29.68
CA LYS A 136 5.69 9.13 30.53
C LYS A 136 4.82 8.02 31.11
N LEU A 137 3.53 8.29 31.35
CA LEU A 137 2.59 7.25 31.79
C LEU A 137 2.16 6.28 30.67
N LEU A 138 2.46 6.61 29.41
CA LEU A 138 2.30 5.69 28.28
C LEU A 138 3.43 4.66 28.18
N ASP A 139 4.48 4.76 29.00
CA ASP A 139 5.54 3.76 29.03
C ASP A 139 4.95 2.38 29.28
N ILE A 140 5.27 1.42 28.40
CA ILE A 140 4.91 0.00 28.55
C ILE A 140 5.68 -0.53 29.77
N PRO A 141 5.01 -0.89 30.88
CA PRO A 141 5.70 -1.38 32.05
C PRO A 141 6.21 -2.79 31.78
N GLU A 142 7.37 -3.10 32.36
CA GLU A 142 8.06 -4.40 32.16
C GLU A 142 7.20 -5.62 32.53
N PHE A 143 6.15 -5.44 33.36
CA PHE A 143 5.24 -6.53 33.70
C PHE A 143 4.32 -6.93 32.54
N LEU A 144 4.13 -6.07 31.53
CA LEU A 144 3.49 -6.44 30.26
C LEU A 144 4.48 -7.28 29.46
N LYS A 145 4.70 -8.49 29.95
CA LYS A 145 5.45 -9.53 29.26
C LYS A 145 4.83 -9.82 27.89
N THR A 146 5.68 -10.14 26.93
CA THR A 146 5.23 -10.61 25.61
C THR A 146 4.27 -11.80 25.77
N ILE A 147 3.37 -11.98 24.81
CA ILE A 147 2.43 -13.11 24.79
C ILE A 147 3.14 -14.46 25.01
N GLU A 148 4.34 -14.63 24.45
CA GLU A 148 5.15 -15.84 24.62
C GLU A 148 5.62 -16.03 26.05
N GLU A 149 6.02 -14.96 26.73
CA GLU A 149 6.36 -14.97 28.15
C GLU A 149 5.12 -15.17 29.04
N GLN A 150 3.94 -14.70 28.62
CA GLN A 150 2.68 -14.97 29.35
C GLN A 150 2.24 -16.43 29.23
N LYS A 151 2.52 -17.10 28.11
CA LYS A 151 2.29 -18.56 27.97
C LYS A 151 3.13 -19.39 28.94
N GLN A 152 4.20 -18.82 29.52
CA GLN A 152 5.04 -19.48 30.51
C GLN A 152 4.51 -19.36 31.95
N PHE A 153 3.37 -18.68 32.18
CA PHE A 153 2.78 -18.66 33.53
C PHE A 153 2.33 -20.07 33.91
N ASN A 154 3.09 -20.72 34.80
CA ASN A 154 2.77 -22.03 35.35
C ASN A 154 1.55 -21.99 36.29
N ASN A 155 1.06 -20.81 36.67
CA ASN A 155 0.01 -20.60 37.64
C ASN A 155 -1.15 -19.76 37.06
N GLU A 156 -2.35 -20.35 37.05
CA GLU A 156 -3.58 -19.68 36.60
C GLU A 156 -3.85 -18.36 37.35
N LYS A 157 -3.47 -18.28 38.63
CA LYS A 157 -3.62 -17.04 39.41
C LYS A 157 -2.72 -15.91 38.90
N GLU A 158 -1.46 -16.22 38.55
CA GLU A 158 -0.54 -15.22 37.99
C GLU A 158 -1.02 -14.74 36.62
N TYR A 159 -1.57 -15.66 35.82
CA TYR A 159 -2.20 -15.33 34.55
C TYR A 159 -3.42 -14.39 34.74
N ILE A 160 -4.36 -14.74 35.63
CA ILE A 160 -5.54 -13.91 35.93
C ILE A 160 -5.13 -12.53 36.48
N ASP A 161 -4.14 -12.46 37.38
CA ASP A 161 -3.65 -11.19 37.91
C ASP A 161 -2.94 -10.35 36.84
N SER A 162 -2.19 -10.99 35.93
CA SER A 162 -1.60 -10.34 34.76
C SER A 162 -2.67 -9.79 33.82
N ILE A 163 -3.75 -10.53 33.56
CA ILE A 163 -4.90 -10.06 32.77
C ILE A 163 -5.55 -8.85 33.42
N LYS A 164 -5.83 -8.89 34.73
CA LYS A 164 -6.44 -7.77 35.45
C LYS A 164 -5.57 -6.52 35.37
N ARG A 165 -4.25 -6.66 35.57
CA ARG A 165 -3.31 -5.53 35.43
C ARG A 165 -3.24 -5.02 34.00
N SER A 166 -3.30 -5.91 33.01
CA SER A 166 -3.35 -5.56 31.59
C SER A 166 -4.60 -4.74 31.26
N ASN A 167 -5.79 -5.15 31.74
CA ASN A 167 -7.03 -4.42 31.48
C ASN A 167 -7.01 -3.03 32.13
N LEU A 168 -6.55 -2.94 33.38
CA LEU A 168 -6.40 -1.64 34.07
C LEU A 168 -5.39 -0.73 33.36
N PHE A 169 -4.34 -1.33 32.80
CA PHE A 169 -3.37 -0.62 31.98
C PHE A 169 -3.98 -0.13 30.67
N THR A 170 -4.74 -0.97 29.96
CA THR A 170 -5.47 -0.61 28.74
C THR A 170 -6.40 0.58 28.98
N ASP A 171 -7.24 0.52 30.00
CA ASP A 171 -8.16 1.61 30.35
C ASP A 171 -7.40 2.90 30.67
N ARG A 172 -6.29 2.78 31.39
CA ARG A 172 -5.40 3.90 31.68
C ARG A 172 -4.86 4.53 30.40
N ILE A 173 -4.35 3.72 29.47
CA ILE A 173 -3.77 4.19 28.20
C ILE A 173 -4.84 4.91 27.37
N ILE A 174 -6.05 4.36 27.29
CA ILE A 174 -7.21 4.98 26.62
C ILE A 174 -7.46 6.37 27.19
N ILE A 175 -7.57 6.49 28.51
CA ILE A 175 -7.87 7.78 29.17
C ILE A 175 -6.73 8.78 28.95
N ILE A 176 -5.47 8.35 29.05
CA ILE A 176 -4.31 9.21 28.78
C ILE A 176 -4.34 9.70 27.34
N PHE A 177 -4.57 8.81 26.38
CA PHE A 177 -4.65 9.19 24.98
C PHE A 177 -5.81 10.15 24.70
N GLU A 178 -6.97 9.97 25.33
CA GLU A 178 -8.08 10.91 25.23
C GLU A 178 -7.73 12.27 25.83
N ILE A 179 -7.06 12.32 26.99
CA ILE A 179 -6.56 13.56 27.59
C ILE A 179 -5.63 14.28 26.61
N ILE A 180 -4.65 13.55 26.05
CA ILE A 180 -3.71 14.05 25.06
C ILE A 180 -4.46 14.54 23.82
N PHE A 181 -5.44 13.79 23.34
CA PHE A 181 -6.27 14.15 22.21
C PHE A 181 -6.99 15.48 22.43
N GLN A 182 -7.52 15.74 23.64
CA GLN A 182 -8.15 17.02 23.95
C GLN A 182 -7.15 18.19 23.86
N PHE A 183 -5.90 18.00 24.29
CA PHE A 183 -4.84 19.00 24.10
C PHE A 183 -4.62 19.29 22.60
N PHE A 184 -4.46 18.27 21.76
CA PHE A 184 -4.25 18.46 20.31
C PHE A 184 -5.47 19.03 19.59
N ASN A 185 -6.67 18.58 19.96
CA ASN A 185 -7.89 19.05 19.32
C ASN A 185 -8.09 20.55 19.54
N SER A 186 -7.68 21.06 20.71
CA SER A 186 -7.69 22.49 21.00
C SER A 186 -6.63 23.29 20.23
N GLU A 187 -5.47 22.69 19.96
CA GLU A 187 -4.35 23.33 19.25
C GLU A 187 -4.62 23.50 17.75
N ILE A 188 -5.29 22.51 17.13
CA ILE A 188 -5.47 22.45 15.67
C ILE A 188 -6.32 23.61 15.12
N ASP A 189 -7.22 24.17 15.94
CA ASP A 189 -7.90 25.42 15.58
C ASP A 189 -6.86 26.53 15.36
N LYS A 190 -6.74 27.00 14.12
CA LYS A 190 -5.67 27.87 13.59
C LYS A 190 -5.34 29.12 14.41
N ASN A 191 -6.26 29.53 15.27
CA ASN A 191 -6.12 30.72 16.09
C ASN A 191 -5.72 30.38 17.53
N SER A 192 -5.66 29.12 17.96
CA SER A 192 -5.58 28.76 19.37
C SER A 192 -4.34 29.38 20.02
N ILE A 193 -4.60 30.14 21.09
CA ILE A 193 -3.62 30.98 21.78
C ILE A 193 -2.43 30.17 22.32
N LEU A 194 -2.65 28.89 22.61
CA LEU A 194 -1.67 28.06 23.28
C LEU A 194 -0.41 27.92 22.43
N ASN A 195 -0.57 27.88 21.10
CA ASN A 195 0.49 27.84 20.09
C ASN A 195 1.73 27.15 20.67
N LEU A 196 1.49 26.01 21.33
CA LEU A 196 2.45 25.45 22.22
C LEU A 196 3.58 25.05 21.29
N GLU A 197 4.74 25.72 21.40
CA GLU A 197 5.98 25.07 21.02
C GLU A 197 6.19 23.99 22.08
N ILE A 198 5.34 22.96 22.05
CA ILE A 198 5.64 21.70 22.69
C ILE A 198 6.99 21.36 22.11
N LYS A 199 8.01 21.28 22.97
CA LYS A 199 9.36 20.92 22.52
C LYS A 199 9.22 19.71 21.61
N ASN A 200 9.84 19.77 20.43
CA ASN A 200 9.80 18.66 19.49
C ASN A 200 10.10 17.33 20.18
N THR A 201 11.01 17.32 21.17
CA THR A 201 11.31 16.15 21.99
C THR A 201 10.08 15.48 22.61
N SER A 202 9.11 16.24 23.14
CA SER A 202 7.92 15.70 23.79
C SER A 202 6.88 15.25 22.78
N LEU A 203 6.68 16.01 21.69
CA LEU A 203 5.84 15.59 20.57
C LEU A 203 6.36 14.29 19.94
N ASN A 204 7.68 14.19 19.80
CA ASN A 204 8.37 13.01 19.30
C ASN A 204 8.13 11.83 20.24
N GLN A 205 8.35 11.99 21.55
CA GLN A 205 8.05 10.93 22.52
C GLN A 205 6.58 10.47 22.46
N LEU A 206 5.63 11.40 22.33
CA LEU A 206 4.23 11.03 22.16
C LEU A 206 4.01 10.23 20.87
N PHE A 207 4.52 10.73 19.75
CA PHE A 207 4.42 10.06 18.47
C PHE A 207 4.98 8.64 18.54
N TYR A 208 6.10 8.47 19.23
CA TYR A 208 6.76 7.18 19.44
C TYR A 208 5.86 6.22 20.22
N ARG A 209 5.22 6.71 21.29
CA ARG A 209 4.26 5.92 22.06
C ARG A 209 3.03 5.58 21.21
N ILE A 210 2.48 6.52 20.45
CA ILE A 210 1.32 6.24 19.57
C ILE A 210 1.63 5.12 18.57
N LEU A 211 2.84 5.10 17.99
CA LEU A 211 3.26 4.04 17.08
C LEU A 211 3.41 2.68 17.77
N GLU A 212 3.95 2.65 19.00
CA GLU A 212 4.07 1.40 19.78
C GLU A 212 2.71 0.75 20.09
N TYR A 213 1.67 1.55 20.32
CA TYR A 213 0.32 1.05 20.61
C TYR A 213 -0.54 0.78 19.37
N LYS A 214 -0.14 1.25 18.19
CA LYS A 214 -0.90 1.05 16.97
C LYS A 214 -0.70 -0.37 16.43
N ILE A 215 -1.79 -1.09 16.29
CA ILE A 215 -1.81 -2.40 15.64
C ILE A 215 -2.27 -2.25 14.20
N ILE A 216 -1.60 -2.95 13.29
CA ILE A 216 -2.12 -3.18 11.95
C ILE A 216 -3.32 -4.09 12.11
N ASN A 217 -4.49 -3.52 11.87
CA ASN A 217 -5.65 -4.35 11.63
C ASN A 217 -5.33 -5.11 10.34
N ASP A 218 -5.02 -6.40 10.44
CA ASP A 218 -4.97 -7.30 9.28
C ASP A 218 -6.39 -7.39 8.72
N ASN A 219 -6.77 -6.36 7.95
CA ASN A 219 -8.13 -6.18 7.49
C ASN A 219 -8.48 -7.31 6.49
N ASN A 220 -9.55 -8.02 6.85
CA ASN A 220 -10.61 -8.51 5.95
C ASN A 220 -10.37 -9.71 5.02
N ASN A 221 -9.33 -10.54 5.19
CA ASN A 221 -9.24 -11.79 4.42
C ASN A 221 -9.50 -13.09 5.18
N SER A 222 -9.82 -13.06 6.49
CA SER A 222 -10.14 -14.28 7.24
C SER A 222 -11.66 -14.54 7.34
N ASN A 223 -12.31 -14.80 6.21
CA ASN A 223 -13.60 -15.53 6.23
C ASN A 223 -13.43 -17.05 6.50
N ASN A 224 -12.21 -17.51 6.82
CA ASN A 224 -11.95 -18.90 7.15
C ASN A 224 -12.12 -19.15 8.66
N ASN A 225 -13.25 -19.75 9.02
CA ASN A 225 -13.69 -20.07 10.39
C ASN A 225 -12.79 -21.01 11.23
N SER A 226 -11.57 -21.36 10.80
CA SER A 226 -10.80 -22.45 11.41
C SER A 226 -9.68 -22.02 12.37
N SER A 227 -9.47 -20.74 12.68
CA SER A 227 -8.44 -20.31 13.66
C SER A 227 -8.98 -19.53 14.87
N LYS A 228 -10.06 -20.01 15.50
CA LYS A 228 -10.62 -19.37 16.72
C LYS A 228 -9.62 -19.20 17.88
N ASN A 229 -8.55 -19.99 17.93
CA ASN A 229 -7.57 -19.93 19.04
C ASN A 229 -6.40 -18.95 18.81
N SER A 230 -6.06 -18.59 17.58
CA SER A 230 -5.04 -17.54 17.33
C SER A 230 -5.62 -16.13 17.58
N ASP A 231 -6.92 -15.96 17.38
CA ASP A 231 -7.61 -14.67 17.49
C ASP A 231 -7.78 -14.17 18.93
N ILE A 232 -7.91 -15.05 19.92
CA ILE A 232 -8.04 -14.64 21.33
C ILE A 232 -6.74 -13.96 21.80
N ILE A 233 -5.61 -14.40 21.24
CA ILE A 233 -4.27 -14.01 21.66
C ILE A 233 -3.84 -12.67 21.07
N SER A 234 -4.18 -12.37 19.81
CA SER A 234 -4.02 -11.02 19.26
C SER A 234 -4.95 -10.04 19.99
N LYS A 235 -6.24 -10.37 20.15
CA LYS A 235 -7.25 -9.52 20.80
C LYS A 235 -6.89 -9.06 22.23
N HIS A 236 -6.05 -9.78 22.96
CA HIS A 236 -5.79 -9.50 24.38
C HIS A 236 -4.96 -8.22 24.64
N TRP A 237 -4.06 -7.87 23.72
CA TRP A 237 -3.32 -6.60 23.78
C TRP A 237 -3.84 -5.59 22.76
N THR A 238 -4.37 -6.11 21.66
CA THR A 238 -4.83 -5.30 20.55
C THR A 238 -6.24 -4.83 20.78
N ASN A 239 -6.44 -3.96 21.76
CA ASN A 239 -7.73 -3.30 21.86
C ASN A 239 -7.88 -2.43 20.60
N LEU A 240 -8.80 -2.85 19.73
CA LEU A 240 -9.21 -2.09 18.55
C LEU A 240 -9.49 -0.63 18.93
N GLU A 241 -9.98 -0.40 20.16
CA GLU A 241 -10.20 0.94 20.72
C GLU A 241 -8.92 1.75 20.89
N ILE A 242 -7.83 1.17 21.45
CA ILE A 242 -6.53 1.86 21.54
C ILE A 242 -6.04 2.18 20.13
N SER A 243 -6.08 1.21 19.22
CA SER A 243 -5.65 1.43 17.83
C SER A 243 -6.48 2.52 17.14
N ASN A 244 -7.79 2.57 17.37
CA ASN A 244 -8.67 3.62 16.85
C ASN A 244 -8.31 5.00 17.41
N ILE A 245 -8.08 5.11 18.73
CA ILE A 245 -7.66 6.37 19.36
C ILE A 245 -6.27 6.78 18.84
N CYS A 246 -5.34 5.84 18.69
CA CYS A 246 -4.04 6.08 18.08
C CYS A 246 -4.19 6.59 16.64
N ASN A 247 -5.12 6.05 15.84
CA ASN A 247 -5.40 6.53 14.49
C ASN A 247 -5.95 7.96 14.50
N GLU A 248 -6.91 8.26 15.37
CA GLU A 248 -7.44 9.62 15.52
C GLU A 248 -6.36 10.61 15.97
N LEU A 249 -5.54 10.21 16.94
CA LEU A 249 -4.39 11.00 17.39
C LEU A 249 -3.36 11.19 16.29
N LEU A 250 -3.05 10.16 15.49
CA LEU A 250 -2.14 10.28 14.35
C LEU A 250 -2.68 11.25 13.30
N ILE A 251 -3.98 11.22 13.01
CA ILE A 251 -4.61 12.17 12.09
C ILE A 251 -4.50 13.59 12.64
N LYS A 252 -4.76 13.79 13.94
CA LYS A 252 -4.62 15.11 14.59
C LYS A 252 -3.17 15.58 14.64
N PHE A 253 -2.25 14.68 14.96
CA PHE A 253 -0.81 14.92 14.93
C PHE A 253 -0.38 15.30 13.52
N GLN A 254 -0.85 14.58 12.49
CA GLN A 254 -0.65 14.91 11.09
C GLN A 254 -1.27 16.26 10.72
N LEU A 255 -2.45 16.65 11.22
CA LEU A 255 -3.01 17.98 10.98
C LEU A 255 -2.20 19.09 11.67
N TYR A 256 -1.66 18.82 12.86
CA TYR A 256 -0.76 19.72 13.58
C TYR A 256 0.57 19.90 12.82
N TYR A 257 1.14 18.78 12.36
CA TYR A 257 2.45 18.71 11.72
C TYR A 257 2.45 18.90 10.20
N SER A 258 1.34 18.69 9.48
CA SER A 258 1.25 19.00 8.04
C SER A 258 1.53 20.47 7.77
N ARG A 259 1.47 21.32 8.80
CA ARG A 259 1.91 22.72 8.77
C ARG A 259 3.43 22.91 8.86
N LYS A 260 4.20 21.90 9.26
CA LYS A 260 5.66 21.94 9.44
C LYS A 260 6.35 20.65 8.99
N TYR A 261 7.31 20.80 8.07
CA TYR A 261 8.21 19.74 7.58
C TYR A 261 8.97 18.94 8.67
N GLU A 262 8.98 19.47 9.89
CA GLU A 262 9.57 18.92 11.11
C GLU A 262 9.06 17.52 11.48
N PHE A 263 7.85 17.14 11.07
CA PHE A 263 7.30 15.79 11.31
C PHE A 263 8.13 14.68 10.71
N ILE A 264 8.57 14.86 9.44
CA ILE A 264 9.43 13.88 8.79
C ILE A 264 10.70 13.79 9.60
N THR A 265 11.37 14.94 9.84
CA THR A 265 12.65 15.01 10.53
C THR A 265 12.58 14.30 11.89
N ASN A 266 11.50 14.54 12.63
CA ASN A 266 11.21 13.90 13.92
C ASN A 266 11.00 12.39 13.79
N LEU A 267 10.32 11.93 12.73
CA LEU A 267 10.15 10.52 12.44
C LEU A 267 11.47 9.86 12.02
N LEU A 268 12.33 10.56 11.28
CA LEU A 268 13.68 10.07 10.95
C LEU A 268 14.58 10.03 12.19
N GLU A 269 14.43 11.01 13.06
CA GLU A 269 15.08 11.08 14.36
C GLU A 269 14.60 9.96 15.31
N TYR A 270 13.31 9.57 15.25
CA TYR A 270 12.73 8.45 16.00
C TYR A 270 13.51 7.17 15.80
N TYR A 271 13.67 6.84 14.53
CA TYR A 271 14.36 5.66 14.14
C TYR A 271 15.88 5.79 14.37
N LYS A 272 16.36 6.95 14.85
CA LYS A 272 17.77 7.36 14.91
C LYS A 272 18.47 7.07 13.60
N TRP A 273 17.73 7.23 12.51
CA TRP A 273 18.14 6.90 11.16
C TRP A 273 18.93 8.07 10.59
N SER A 274 20.17 8.24 11.08
CA SER A 274 21.18 8.88 10.21
C SER A 274 21.29 8.04 8.93
N ARG A 275 21.57 8.65 7.78
CA ARG A 275 21.71 7.91 6.51
C ARG A 275 22.59 6.67 6.66
N THR A 276 23.73 6.79 7.35
CA THR A 276 24.64 5.66 7.59
C THR A 276 24.01 4.62 8.50
N THR A 277 23.31 5.00 9.57
CA THR A 277 22.56 4.04 10.40
C THR A 277 21.35 3.44 9.69
N THR A 278 20.67 4.12 8.77
CA THR A 278 19.61 3.50 7.96
C THR A 278 20.21 2.51 6.99
N GLU A 279 21.23 2.94 6.23
CA GLU A 279 21.96 2.07 5.33
C GLU A 279 22.57 0.89 6.09
N ILE A 280 23.15 1.07 7.28
CA ILE A 280 23.70 0.00 8.11
C ILE A 280 22.58 -0.85 8.70
N HIS A 281 21.56 -0.28 9.33
CA HIS A 281 20.46 -1.02 9.95
C HIS A 281 19.80 -1.91 8.91
N PHE A 282 19.50 -1.36 7.74
CA PHE A 282 18.89 -2.13 6.70
C PHE A 282 19.85 -2.99 5.86
N LYS A 283 21.13 -2.62 5.67
CA LYS A 283 22.13 -3.56 5.13
C LYS A 283 22.30 -4.74 6.07
N LEU A 284 22.33 -4.51 7.38
CA LEU A 284 22.36 -5.56 8.41
C LEU A 284 21.06 -6.39 8.39
N LEU A 285 19.93 -5.81 7.99
CA LEU A 285 18.69 -6.55 7.76
C LEU A 285 18.75 -7.42 6.49
N GLY A 286 19.40 -6.95 5.42
CA GLY A 286 19.57 -7.71 4.16
C GLY A 286 20.74 -8.69 4.15
N SER A 287 21.76 -8.51 4.99
CA SER A 287 23.00 -9.30 4.96
C SER A 287 23.00 -10.53 5.89
N LEU A 288 21.91 -10.81 6.59
CA LEU A 288 21.84 -11.92 7.53
C LEU A 288 20.94 -13.03 6.97
N GLU A 289 21.56 -13.98 6.27
CA GLU A 289 20.91 -15.22 5.83
C GLU A 289 20.34 -16.03 7.01
N ASP A 290 20.87 -15.85 8.23
CA ASP A 290 20.65 -16.79 9.34
C ASP A 290 19.89 -16.26 10.59
N ASN A 291 19.12 -15.17 10.51
CA ASN A 291 18.29 -14.76 11.66
C ASN A 291 16.88 -14.28 11.27
N GLU A 292 16.03 -15.23 10.86
CA GLU A 292 14.58 -15.05 10.62
C GLU A 292 13.85 -14.32 11.78
N ASN A 293 14.39 -14.38 13.00
CA ASN A 293 13.73 -13.86 14.20
C ASN A 293 13.81 -12.33 14.39
N ARG A 294 14.71 -11.58 13.73
CA ARG A 294 14.74 -10.11 13.92
C ARG A 294 13.53 -9.39 13.33
N TRP A 295 12.92 -9.95 12.28
CA TRP A 295 11.77 -9.34 11.60
C TRP A 295 10.51 -9.32 12.45
N LYS A 296 10.27 -10.35 13.27
CA LYS A 296 9.13 -10.38 14.20
C LYS A 296 9.11 -9.17 15.13
N TYR A 297 10.28 -8.67 15.53
CA TYR A 297 10.39 -7.49 16.40
C TYR A 297 10.29 -6.15 15.64
N ASN A 298 10.52 -6.14 14.31
CA ASN A 298 10.55 -4.92 13.51
C ASN A 298 9.31 -4.70 12.61
N SER A 299 8.41 -5.69 12.50
CA SER A 299 7.14 -5.53 11.77
C SER A 299 6.36 -4.25 12.17
N PRO A 300 6.23 -3.91 13.48
CA PRO A 300 5.57 -2.67 13.89
C PRO A 300 6.22 -1.40 13.31
N TYR A 301 7.55 -1.37 13.20
CA TYR A 301 8.29 -0.25 12.63
C TYR A 301 8.06 -0.11 11.13
N ILE A 302 8.09 -1.23 10.40
CA ILE A 302 7.89 -1.23 8.94
C ILE A 302 6.47 -0.79 8.60
N HIS A 303 5.48 -1.29 9.34
CA HIS A 303 4.10 -0.86 9.17
C HIS A 303 3.86 0.56 9.65
N SER A 304 4.52 1.01 10.71
CA SER A 304 4.50 2.42 11.11
C SER A 304 5.03 3.32 9.99
N PHE A 305 6.08 2.89 9.30
CA PHE A 305 6.61 3.58 8.13
C PHE A 305 5.63 3.52 6.93
N GLN A 306 5.00 2.37 6.66
CA GLN A 306 3.95 2.25 5.64
C GLN A 306 2.78 3.20 5.92
N MET A 307 2.26 3.18 7.15
CA MET A 307 1.18 4.07 7.61
C MET A 307 1.60 5.54 7.54
N PHE A 308 2.86 5.85 7.85
CA PHE A 308 3.40 7.19 7.67
C PHE A 308 3.35 7.60 6.19
N ILE A 309 3.89 6.79 5.28
CA ILE A 309 3.85 7.09 3.84
C ILE A 309 2.39 7.25 3.37
N GLN A 310 1.50 6.38 3.81
CA GLN A 310 0.06 6.48 3.52
C GLN A 310 -0.60 7.73 4.12
N SER A 311 -0.12 8.18 5.28
CA SER A 311 -0.59 9.43 5.92
C SER A 311 -0.09 10.66 5.18
N LEU A 312 1.02 10.60 4.42
CA LEU A 312 1.47 11.76 3.62
C LEU A 312 0.49 12.15 2.52
N LYS A 313 -0.61 11.40 2.32
CA LYS A 313 -1.68 11.84 1.43
C LYS A 313 -2.13 13.22 1.91
N THR A 314 -2.01 14.21 1.04
CA THR A 314 -2.72 15.44 1.27
C THR A 314 -4.19 15.08 1.35
N THR A 315 -4.83 15.44 2.46
CA THR A 315 -6.27 15.64 2.44
C THR A 315 -6.48 16.69 1.36
N THR A 316 -6.79 16.28 0.14
CA THR A 316 -7.44 17.14 -0.82
C THR A 316 -8.74 17.50 -0.13
N THR A 317 -8.72 18.60 0.61
CA THR A 317 -9.94 19.16 1.17
C THR A 317 -10.83 19.33 -0.03
N THR A 318 -11.89 18.55 -0.10
CA THR A 318 -12.96 18.68 -1.07
C THR A 318 -13.66 20.00 -0.77
N THR A 319 -12.97 21.12 -0.96
CA THR A 319 -13.60 22.43 -1.01
C THR A 319 -14.52 22.35 -2.20
N THR A 320 -15.82 22.39 -1.90
CA THR A 320 -16.91 22.37 -2.85
C THR A 320 -16.59 23.23 -4.07
N PRO A 321 -16.82 22.72 -5.29
CA PRO A 321 -16.51 23.43 -6.53
C PRO A 321 -17.48 24.60 -6.72
N SER A 322 -17.24 25.72 -6.05
CA SER A 322 -17.87 27.00 -6.37
C SER A 322 -16.88 27.83 -7.17
N SER A 323 -17.23 28.05 -8.46
CA SER A 323 -16.59 28.93 -9.44
C SER A 323 -15.10 28.69 -9.73
N SER A 324 -14.85 27.92 -10.80
CA SER A 324 -13.65 27.95 -11.67
C SER A 324 -12.32 28.34 -11.00
N PRO A 325 -11.64 27.42 -10.29
CA PRO A 325 -10.25 27.62 -9.96
C PRO A 325 -9.44 27.44 -11.25
N SER A 326 -8.70 28.49 -11.62
CA SER A 326 -7.55 28.35 -12.50
C SER A 326 -6.69 27.18 -12.02
N LEU A 327 -6.33 26.25 -12.92
CA LEU A 327 -5.33 25.20 -12.66
C LEU A 327 -3.99 25.84 -12.29
N SER A 328 -3.82 26.25 -11.05
CA SER A 328 -2.55 26.71 -10.50
C SER A 328 -2.09 25.69 -9.46
N SER A 329 -1.37 24.68 -9.95
CA SER A 329 -0.27 23.93 -9.32
C SER A 329 -0.35 23.47 -7.84
N SER A 330 -1.50 23.48 -7.18
CA SER A 330 -1.61 23.07 -5.76
C SER A 330 -1.51 21.58 -5.51
N ASP A 331 -1.63 20.74 -6.55
CA ASP A 331 -1.79 19.29 -6.34
C ASP A 331 -0.48 18.53 -6.15
N ASP A 332 0.69 19.19 -6.19
CA ASP A 332 1.99 18.53 -5.98
C ASP A 332 2.51 18.61 -4.55
N HIS A 333 1.66 18.81 -3.54
CA HIS A 333 2.09 18.90 -2.15
C HIS A 333 2.93 17.71 -1.66
N LEU A 334 2.66 16.47 -2.08
CA LEU A 334 3.52 15.32 -1.72
C LEU A 334 4.91 15.45 -2.36
N PHE A 335 4.96 15.86 -3.64
CA PHE A 335 6.21 16.11 -4.32
C PHE A 335 6.95 17.28 -3.68
N GLU A 336 6.27 18.40 -3.47
CA GLU A 336 6.80 19.58 -2.78
C GLU A 336 7.33 19.22 -1.39
N TYR A 337 6.60 18.40 -0.64
CA TYR A 337 6.99 17.93 0.69
C TYR A 337 8.25 17.07 0.67
N LEU A 338 8.36 16.16 -0.30
CA LEU A 338 9.52 15.29 -0.48
C LEU A 338 10.73 16.00 -1.11
N TYR A 339 10.52 17.00 -1.97
CA TYR A 339 11.57 17.67 -2.74
C TYR A 339 12.02 19.03 -2.20
N THR A 340 11.15 19.87 -1.61
CA THR A 340 11.55 21.25 -1.27
C THR A 340 12.38 21.35 0.00
N THR A 341 12.29 20.39 0.91
CA THR A 341 12.78 20.53 2.28
C THR A 341 14.20 20.03 2.49
N SER A 342 14.55 18.94 1.79
CA SER A 342 15.93 18.46 1.62
C SER A 342 15.93 17.47 0.46
N PRO A 343 15.88 17.93 -0.81
CA PRO A 343 15.49 17.13 -1.98
C PRO A 343 16.24 15.81 -2.13
N ILE A 344 17.47 15.76 -1.62
CA ILE A 344 18.38 14.64 -1.76
C ILE A 344 18.32 13.70 -0.54
N GLN A 345 17.95 14.16 0.66
CA GLN A 345 18.07 13.33 1.88
C GLN A 345 16.81 12.53 2.19
N SER A 346 15.64 13.18 2.29
CA SER A 346 14.35 12.51 2.57
C SER A 346 14.02 11.48 1.49
N HIS A 347 14.19 11.89 0.24
CA HIS A 347 14.02 11.07 -0.94
C HIS A 347 14.99 9.86 -0.91
N ARG A 348 16.31 10.08 -0.77
CA ARG A 348 17.28 8.96 -0.67
C ARG A 348 16.93 8.01 0.45
N LEU A 349 16.43 8.53 1.57
CA LEU A 349 16.04 7.72 2.70
C LEU A 349 14.83 6.84 2.38
N ILE A 350 13.73 7.41 1.85
CA ILE A 350 12.53 6.63 1.51
C ILE A 350 12.88 5.54 0.51
N LEU A 351 13.67 5.87 -0.52
CA LEU A 351 14.12 4.85 -1.46
C LEU A 351 15.03 3.83 -0.80
N SER A 352 15.96 4.24 0.05
CA SER A 352 16.79 3.28 0.80
C SER A 352 15.92 2.35 1.63
N ILE A 353 14.90 2.86 2.31
CA ILE A 353 13.96 2.03 3.08
C ILE A 353 13.25 1.05 2.17
N ILE A 354 12.63 1.53 1.08
CA ILE A 354 11.98 0.68 0.08
C ILE A 354 12.96 -0.39 -0.43
N PHE A 355 14.14 0.02 -0.88
CA PHE A 355 15.19 -0.86 -1.38
C PHE A 355 15.52 -2.00 -0.45
N ASN A 356 15.50 -1.72 0.85
CA ASN A 356 15.83 -2.71 1.84
C ASN A 356 14.63 -3.53 2.27
N LEU A 357 13.42 -2.97 2.27
CA LEU A 357 12.18 -3.74 2.38
C LEU A 357 12.03 -4.75 1.25
N LEU A 358 12.48 -4.36 0.05
CA LEU A 358 12.50 -5.21 -1.12
C LEU A 358 13.57 -6.33 -1.04
N ASP A 359 14.69 -6.09 -0.35
CA ASP A 359 15.75 -7.08 -0.11
C ASP A 359 15.45 -8.05 1.04
N CYS A 360 14.35 -7.86 1.75
CA CYS A 360 14.04 -8.69 2.91
C CYS A 360 13.90 -10.16 2.53
N THR A 361 14.22 -11.08 3.44
CA THR A 361 13.95 -12.51 3.23
C THR A 361 12.45 -12.83 3.37
N SER A 362 11.75 -12.12 4.27
CA SER A 362 10.31 -12.28 4.49
C SER A 362 9.46 -11.67 3.36
N ASN A 363 8.57 -12.48 2.79
CA ASN A 363 7.65 -12.06 1.73
C ASN A 363 6.66 -10.98 2.19
N ASP A 364 6.12 -11.08 3.40
CA ASP A 364 5.18 -10.07 3.95
C ASP A 364 5.79 -8.68 3.97
N ILE A 365 7.08 -8.60 4.27
CA ILE A 365 7.82 -7.34 4.34
C ILE A 365 8.12 -6.78 2.95
N LYS A 366 8.45 -7.65 1.99
CA LYS A 366 8.58 -7.26 0.58
C LYS A 366 7.28 -6.61 0.09
N PHE A 367 6.13 -7.19 0.42
CA PHE A 367 4.83 -6.62 0.02
C PHE A 367 4.56 -5.25 0.63
N ILE A 368 5.00 -4.99 1.85
CA ILE A 368 4.92 -3.64 2.41
C ILE A 368 5.77 -2.66 1.59
N GLY A 369 6.98 -3.07 1.17
CA GLY A 369 7.82 -2.27 0.26
C GLY A 369 7.13 -1.99 -1.09
N ILE A 370 6.45 -2.99 -1.65
CA ILE A 370 5.65 -2.88 -2.88
C ILE A 370 4.44 -1.95 -2.69
N ASP A 371 3.72 -2.08 -1.59
CA ASP A 371 2.57 -1.23 -1.26
C ASP A 371 2.98 0.22 -1.08
N ILE A 372 4.13 0.48 -0.43
CA ILE A 372 4.72 1.81 -0.30
C ILE A 372 5.06 2.38 -1.69
N LEU A 373 5.71 1.59 -2.56
CA LEU A 373 6.04 2.03 -3.90
C LEU A 373 4.80 2.33 -4.75
N ASN A 374 3.81 1.44 -4.70
CA ASN A 374 2.56 1.61 -5.42
C ASN A 374 1.79 2.84 -4.92
N TYR A 375 1.77 3.03 -3.60
CA TYR A 375 1.20 4.21 -2.99
C TYR A 375 1.91 5.49 -3.46
N LEU A 376 3.25 5.52 -3.43
CA LEU A 376 4.00 6.68 -3.90
C LEU A 376 3.67 6.96 -5.37
N LYS A 377 3.74 5.95 -6.23
CA LYS A 377 3.41 6.04 -7.65
C LYS A 377 2.00 6.63 -7.88
N LEU A 378 0.99 6.17 -7.15
CA LEU A 378 -0.39 6.65 -7.28
C LEU A 378 -0.59 8.09 -6.81
N ASN A 379 0.24 8.59 -5.89
CA ASN A 379 0.09 9.94 -5.33
C ASN A 379 1.08 10.96 -5.93
N PHE A 380 2.05 10.54 -6.73
CA PHE A 380 2.78 11.47 -7.60
C PHE A 380 1.94 11.74 -8.85
N ASN A 381 1.34 12.93 -8.92
CA ASN A 381 0.50 13.33 -10.06
C ASN A 381 1.25 13.40 -11.39
N ASN A 382 2.57 13.54 -11.34
CA ASN A 382 3.43 13.61 -12.51
C ASN A 382 4.41 12.43 -12.54
N ASN A 383 4.34 11.63 -13.60
CA ASN A 383 5.31 10.57 -13.87
C ASN A 383 6.76 11.11 -13.88
N ASN A 384 7.00 12.37 -14.25
CA ASN A 384 8.34 12.97 -14.19
C ASN A 384 8.83 13.18 -12.75
N HIS A 385 7.94 13.47 -11.81
CA HIS A 385 8.26 13.61 -10.38
C HIS A 385 8.59 12.26 -9.76
N PHE A 386 7.81 11.23 -10.09
CA PHE A 386 8.12 9.88 -9.66
C PHE A 386 9.36 9.30 -10.37
N LYS A 387 9.60 9.68 -11.63
CA LYS A 387 10.84 9.35 -12.34
C LYS A 387 12.04 10.02 -11.70
N SER A 388 11.95 11.31 -11.37
CA SER A 388 13.04 12.01 -10.68
C SER A 388 13.26 11.42 -9.29
N PHE A 389 12.19 10.94 -8.64
CA PHE A 389 12.27 10.14 -7.43
C PHE A 389 13.06 8.84 -7.70
N LEU A 390 12.69 8.00 -8.66
CA LEU A 390 13.45 6.78 -8.92
C LEU A 390 14.92 7.01 -9.39
N ILE A 391 15.26 8.20 -9.90
CA ILE A 391 16.61 8.57 -10.33
C ILE A 391 17.32 9.34 -9.21
N ILE A 392 17.83 8.61 -8.20
CA ILE A 392 18.56 9.23 -7.08
C ILE A 392 19.84 9.96 -7.53
N ASP A 393 20.54 9.41 -8.53
CA ASP A 393 21.79 9.96 -9.05
C ASP A 393 21.96 9.63 -10.53
N ASN A 394 22.02 10.64 -11.40
CA ASN A 394 22.32 10.44 -12.82
C ASN A 394 23.69 9.77 -13.07
N ASN A 395 24.59 9.80 -12.07
CA ASN A 395 25.96 9.30 -12.21
C ASN A 395 26.18 7.87 -11.71
N ASN A 396 25.24 7.28 -10.96
CA ASN A 396 25.42 5.95 -10.38
C ASN A 396 24.40 4.96 -10.95
N ASN A 397 24.86 3.73 -11.21
CA ASN A 397 24.05 2.63 -11.74
C ASN A 397 22.89 2.18 -10.82
N ASN A 398 22.66 2.83 -9.68
CA ASN A 398 21.68 2.47 -8.65
C ASN A 398 20.24 2.33 -9.16
N ASN A 399 19.86 3.02 -10.25
CA ASN A 399 18.53 2.81 -10.84
C ASN A 399 18.35 1.33 -11.24
N ARG A 400 19.41 0.70 -11.74
CA ARG A 400 19.40 -0.72 -12.12
C ARG A 400 19.05 -1.61 -10.93
N ASP A 401 19.42 -1.21 -9.71
CA ASP A 401 19.24 -2.02 -8.50
C ASP A 401 17.78 -2.12 -8.07
N ILE A 402 16.95 -1.07 -8.20
CA ILE A 402 15.51 -1.17 -7.83
C ILE A 402 14.83 -2.20 -8.72
N TYR A 403 15.16 -2.21 -10.02
CA TYR A 403 14.58 -3.18 -10.95
C TYR A 403 15.10 -4.56 -10.69
N ILE A 404 16.41 -4.74 -10.52
CA ILE A 404 16.98 -6.05 -10.19
C ILE A 404 16.30 -6.60 -8.95
N LYS A 405 16.07 -5.77 -7.92
CA LYS A 405 15.41 -6.20 -6.68
C LYS A 405 13.92 -6.46 -6.83
N LEU A 406 13.14 -5.54 -7.40
CA LEU A 406 11.72 -5.80 -7.69
C LEU A 406 11.54 -7.04 -8.57
N PHE A 407 12.51 -7.27 -9.43
CA PHE A 407 12.56 -8.43 -10.26
C PHE A 407 12.98 -9.69 -9.50
N ASP A 408 13.98 -9.63 -8.63
CA ASP A 408 14.38 -10.73 -7.77
C ASP A 408 13.22 -11.10 -6.83
N ILE A 409 12.46 -10.12 -6.34
CA ILE A 409 11.20 -10.33 -5.64
C ILE A 409 10.18 -11.03 -6.55
N PHE A 410 10.03 -10.57 -7.80
CA PHE A 410 9.14 -11.21 -8.75
C PHE A 410 9.51 -12.67 -9.01
N LYS A 411 10.81 -12.98 -9.13
CA LYS A 411 11.34 -14.34 -9.21
C LYS A 411 11.01 -15.15 -7.95
N LEU A 412 11.23 -14.55 -6.78
CA LEU A 412 11.07 -15.17 -5.46
C LEU A 412 9.61 -15.37 -5.01
N PHE A 413 8.60 -14.98 -5.79
CA PHE A 413 7.20 -15.30 -5.48
C PHE A 413 6.91 -16.79 -5.63
N GLU A 414 7.42 -17.64 -4.76
CA GLU A 414 7.17 -19.08 -4.83
C GLU A 414 5.85 -19.51 -4.18
N SER A 415 5.19 -18.67 -3.35
CA SER A 415 4.12 -19.20 -2.48
C SER A 415 2.98 -18.25 -2.13
N VAL A 416 2.88 -17.07 -2.75
CA VAL A 416 1.96 -16.03 -2.25
C VAL A 416 0.74 -15.85 -3.15
N ASN A 417 -0.39 -15.56 -2.49
CA ASN A 417 -1.65 -15.06 -3.02
C ASN A 417 -1.53 -14.43 -4.42
N GLN A 418 -2.28 -14.96 -5.39
CA GLN A 418 -2.27 -14.53 -6.79
C GLN A 418 -2.43 -13.00 -6.92
N ASN A 419 -3.25 -12.38 -6.06
CA ASN A 419 -3.48 -10.94 -6.06
C ASN A 419 -2.20 -10.13 -5.82
N ASP A 420 -1.29 -10.63 -4.98
CA ASP A 420 -0.08 -9.89 -4.67
C ASP A 420 0.97 -10.05 -5.77
N VAL A 421 1.05 -11.22 -6.42
CA VAL A 421 1.84 -11.39 -7.66
C VAL A 421 1.33 -10.45 -8.77
N PHE A 422 0.01 -10.31 -8.92
CA PHE A 422 -0.60 -9.36 -9.85
C PHE A 422 -0.21 -7.91 -9.52
N LYS A 423 -0.35 -7.47 -8.26
CA LYS A 423 0.05 -6.11 -7.83
C LYS A 423 1.53 -5.85 -8.13
N CYS A 424 2.40 -6.82 -7.90
CA CYS A 424 3.83 -6.68 -8.14
C CYS A 424 4.17 -6.60 -9.63
N ALA A 425 3.56 -7.45 -10.46
CA ALA A 425 3.72 -7.38 -11.91
C ALA A 425 3.25 -6.02 -12.44
N HIS A 426 2.05 -5.59 -12.05
CA HIS A 426 1.50 -4.28 -12.42
C HIS A 426 2.44 -3.15 -12.02
N LEU A 427 2.90 -3.14 -10.77
CA LEU A 427 3.83 -2.14 -10.28
C LEU A 427 5.13 -2.17 -11.10
N LEU A 428 5.73 -3.34 -11.30
CA LEU A 428 6.96 -3.49 -12.08
C LEU A 428 6.81 -2.84 -13.47
N PHE A 429 5.75 -3.16 -14.22
CA PHE A 429 5.51 -2.57 -15.53
C PHE A 429 5.23 -1.08 -15.49
N ASP A 430 4.51 -0.62 -14.48
CA ASP A 430 4.26 0.79 -14.27
C ASP A 430 5.54 1.59 -14.02
N LEU A 431 6.43 1.09 -13.15
CA LEU A 431 7.72 1.72 -12.90
C LEU A 431 8.53 1.77 -14.20
N LEU A 432 8.56 0.67 -14.97
CA LEU A 432 9.26 0.61 -16.26
C LEU A 432 8.76 1.67 -17.25
N LEU A 433 7.46 1.85 -17.39
CA LEU A 433 6.86 2.87 -18.26
C LEU A 433 7.16 4.30 -17.78
N ILE A 434 7.22 4.54 -16.47
CA ILE A 434 7.53 5.88 -15.95
C ILE A 434 8.97 6.28 -16.24
N LEU A 435 9.91 5.35 -16.14
CA LEU A 435 11.34 5.64 -16.33
C LEU A 435 11.73 5.79 -17.78
N TYR A 436 11.12 4.96 -18.61
CA TYR A 436 11.26 4.99 -20.05
C TYR A 436 9.90 5.41 -20.62
N PRO A 437 9.51 6.68 -20.49
CA PRO A 437 8.29 7.15 -21.11
C PRO A 437 8.46 6.95 -22.62
N ILE A 438 7.54 6.19 -23.20
CA ILE A 438 7.42 6.13 -24.65
C ILE A 438 6.76 7.44 -25.03
N ASN A 439 7.54 8.34 -25.61
CA ASN A 439 7.04 9.66 -25.96
C ASN A 439 6.14 9.55 -27.21
N LEU A 440 4.93 9.02 -27.05
CA LEU A 440 3.96 8.83 -28.14
C LEU A 440 3.57 10.17 -28.77
N ASN A 441 3.61 11.26 -28.01
CA ASN A 441 3.18 12.58 -28.46
C ASN A 441 4.12 13.24 -29.49
N ASN A 442 5.34 12.73 -29.66
CA ASN A 442 6.14 13.12 -30.82
C ASN A 442 5.65 12.32 -32.04
N ASN A 443 4.47 12.69 -32.57
CA ASN A 443 3.86 12.12 -33.78
C ASN A 443 4.79 12.13 -35.01
N ASN A 444 5.94 12.82 -34.95
CA ASN A 444 6.91 12.91 -36.04
C ASN A 444 8.21 12.11 -35.82
N SER A 445 8.40 11.43 -34.68
CA SER A 445 9.63 10.65 -34.43
C SER A 445 9.40 9.20 -34.01
N LEU A 446 8.31 8.58 -34.46
CA LEU A 446 8.32 7.13 -34.72
C LEU A 446 9.27 6.90 -35.90
N ILE A 447 10.57 6.94 -35.58
CA ILE A 447 11.67 6.72 -36.48
C ILE A 447 11.44 5.38 -37.15
N HIS A 448 11.14 5.43 -38.44
CA HIS A 448 11.14 4.28 -39.32
C HIS A 448 12.46 3.52 -39.10
N PRO A 449 12.46 2.20 -38.81
CA PRO A 449 13.69 1.46 -38.46
C PRO A 449 14.74 1.35 -39.59
N ASN A 450 14.60 2.12 -40.67
CA ASN A 450 15.56 2.22 -41.77
C ASN A 450 16.38 3.53 -41.74
N PHE A 451 16.57 4.18 -40.59
CA PHE A 451 17.50 5.32 -40.47
C PHE A 451 18.99 4.89 -40.47
N LYS A 452 19.43 4.38 -41.62
CA LYS A 452 20.66 4.76 -42.31
C LYS A 452 20.14 5.17 -43.69
N ILE A 453 20.09 6.45 -44.06
CA ILE A 453 21.24 7.17 -44.61
C ILE A 453 20.87 8.66 -44.55
N ILE A 454 21.52 9.43 -43.69
CA ILE A 454 21.84 10.83 -44.04
C ILE A 454 23.34 10.86 -44.24
N THR A 455 23.72 10.59 -45.48
CA THR A 455 24.93 11.13 -46.09
C THR A 455 24.81 12.65 -46.06
N ASN A 456 25.20 13.28 -44.96
CA ASN A 456 25.39 14.73 -44.94
C ASN A 456 26.76 15.02 -45.57
N ASN A 457 26.72 15.15 -46.90
CA ASN A 457 27.82 15.67 -47.70
C ASN A 457 27.89 17.21 -47.70
N ASN A 458 27.25 17.90 -46.74
CA ASN A 458 27.47 19.32 -46.50
C ASN A 458 28.41 19.52 -45.30
N LYS A 459 29.70 19.52 -45.62
CA LYS A 459 30.74 20.18 -44.83
C LYS A 459 30.48 21.69 -44.88
N ASN A 460 29.74 22.21 -43.90
CA ASN A 460 29.93 23.58 -43.40
C ASN A 460 29.32 23.68 -42.00
N ASN A 461 30.10 23.12 -41.07
CA ASN A 461 30.50 23.62 -39.76
C ASN A 461 29.58 24.61 -39.03
N ASN A 462 29.29 24.20 -37.78
CA ASN A 462 29.13 25.03 -36.57
C ASN A 462 27.74 25.36 -36.01
N SER A 463 26.69 24.65 -36.42
CA SER A 463 25.48 24.57 -35.56
C SER A 463 24.71 23.28 -35.81
N ASN A 464 25.02 22.18 -35.10
CA ASN A 464 24.09 21.04 -34.88
C ASN A 464 24.56 20.03 -33.80
N ASN A 465 25.32 20.44 -32.77
CA ASN A 465 25.71 19.56 -31.65
C ASN A 465 24.52 19.03 -30.82
N ASN A 466 23.32 19.61 -30.94
CA ASN A 466 22.14 19.14 -30.21
C ASN A 466 21.64 17.79 -30.74
N ASN A 467 21.77 17.52 -32.06
CA ASN A 467 21.26 16.27 -32.64
C ASN A 467 22.09 15.04 -32.22
N LEU A 468 23.40 15.20 -31.98
CA LEU A 468 24.26 14.10 -31.48
C LEU A 468 23.93 13.72 -30.04
N LYS A 469 23.55 14.68 -29.19
CA LYS A 469 23.12 14.41 -27.81
C LYS A 469 21.81 13.63 -27.76
N GLU A 470 20.85 13.91 -28.64
CA GLU A 470 19.60 13.16 -28.71
C GLU A 470 19.80 11.69 -29.13
N ILE A 471 20.70 11.43 -30.10
CA ILE A 471 21.00 10.06 -30.56
C ILE A 471 21.62 9.21 -29.44
N THR A 472 22.53 9.77 -28.63
CA THR A 472 23.17 9.03 -27.54
C THR A 472 22.20 8.69 -26.40
N ILE A 473 21.25 9.59 -26.09
CA ILE A 473 20.19 9.33 -25.09
C ILE A 473 19.26 8.22 -25.58
N PHE A 474 18.91 8.21 -26.87
CA PHE A 474 18.06 7.19 -27.46
C PHE A 474 18.67 5.78 -27.36
N ASN A 475 19.96 5.63 -27.69
CA ASN A 475 20.67 4.35 -27.62
C ASN A 475 20.74 3.77 -26.19
N ASN A 476 20.88 4.63 -25.17
CA ASN A 476 20.95 4.18 -23.77
C ASN A 476 19.59 3.69 -23.25
N ASN A 477 18.49 4.34 -23.61
CA ASN A 477 17.15 3.86 -23.27
C ASN A 477 16.85 2.55 -24.00
N PHE A 478 17.28 2.43 -25.25
CA PHE A 478 17.11 1.21 -26.05
C PHE A 478 17.77 -0.01 -25.40
N LYS A 479 19.02 0.10 -24.95
CA LYS A 479 19.72 -0.99 -24.25
C LYS A 479 18.99 -1.43 -22.97
N LYS A 480 18.33 -0.50 -22.27
CA LYS A 480 17.59 -0.81 -21.05
C LYS A 480 16.27 -1.54 -21.33
N TYR A 481 15.57 -1.20 -22.42
CA TYR A 481 14.43 -1.99 -22.90
C TYR A 481 14.84 -3.39 -23.33
N GLN A 482 16.01 -3.52 -23.98
CA GLN A 482 16.57 -4.82 -24.32
C GLN A 482 16.74 -5.70 -23.08
N ASP A 483 17.33 -5.17 -22.01
CA ASP A 483 17.52 -5.92 -20.76
C ASP A 483 16.17 -6.39 -20.18
N ILE A 484 15.13 -5.54 -20.21
CA ILE A 484 13.77 -5.90 -19.76
C ILE A 484 13.16 -7.00 -20.63
N ILE A 485 13.29 -6.90 -21.95
CA ILE A 485 12.70 -7.89 -22.86
C ILE A 485 13.42 -9.23 -22.75
N MET A 486 14.75 -9.23 -22.68
CA MET A 486 15.56 -10.44 -22.41
C MET A 486 15.16 -11.10 -21.09
N LEU A 487 14.77 -10.30 -20.11
CA LEU A 487 14.28 -10.78 -18.83
C LEU A 487 12.91 -11.43 -18.92
N LEU A 488 11.96 -10.80 -19.60
CA LEU A 488 10.64 -11.38 -19.87
C LEU A 488 10.78 -12.71 -20.60
N ILE A 489 11.67 -12.75 -21.60
CA ILE A 489 12.05 -13.98 -22.29
C ILE A 489 12.60 -14.99 -21.28
N SER A 490 13.51 -14.61 -20.37
CA SER A 490 14.05 -15.53 -19.38
C SER A 490 12.99 -16.13 -18.46
N ILE A 491 11.93 -15.39 -18.10
CA ILE A 491 10.83 -15.92 -17.28
C ILE A 491 9.94 -16.85 -18.10
N LEU A 492 9.70 -16.52 -19.37
CA LEU A 492 8.94 -17.37 -20.29
C LEU A 492 9.69 -18.67 -20.62
N VAL A 493 11.02 -18.61 -20.72
CA VAL A 493 11.89 -19.74 -21.10
C VAL A 493 12.30 -20.60 -19.90
N ASN A 494 12.29 -20.07 -18.66
CA ASN A 494 12.81 -20.84 -17.53
C ASN A 494 12.04 -22.16 -17.36
N GLN A 495 12.76 -23.27 -17.50
CA GLN A 495 12.23 -24.65 -17.54
C GLN A 495 12.68 -25.49 -16.34
N GLN A 496 13.57 -24.98 -15.49
CA GLN A 496 14.44 -25.86 -14.72
C GLN A 496 13.89 -26.40 -13.40
N GLN A 497 12.62 -26.20 -13.03
CA GLN A 497 12.07 -26.81 -11.81
C GLN A 497 10.73 -27.51 -12.05
N GLN A 498 10.77 -28.82 -12.33
CA GLN A 498 9.58 -29.66 -12.49
C GLN A 498 8.64 -29.66 -11.26
N GLU A 499 9.16 -29.34 -10.08
CA GLU A 499 8.40 -29.36 -8.82
C GLU A 499 7.51 -28.11 -8.63
N GLN A 500 7.70 -27.03 -9.40
CA GLN A 500 6.94 -25.76 -9.24
C GLN A 500 6.01 -25.43 -10.43
N LYS A 501 5.61 -26.41 -11.25
CA LYS A 501 4.86 -26.18 -12.49
C LYS A 501 3.64 -25.27 -12.36
N GLU A 502 2.82 -25.43 -11.31
CA GLU A 502 1.58 -24.65 -11.15
C GLU A 502 1.86 -23.17 -10.86
N ILE A 503 2.83 -22.88 -9.97
CA ILE A 503 3.24 -21.52 -9.62
C ILE A 503 3.89 -20.83 -10.83
N GLU A 504 4.72 -21.56 -11.58
CA GLU A 504 5.31 -21.04 -12.82
C GLU A 504 4.24 -20.71 -13.87
N SER A 505 3.21 -21.54 -14.04
CA SER A 505 2.09 -21.26 -14.96
C SER A 505 1.35 -19.98 -14.58
N ILE A 506 1.09 -19.75 -13.28
CA ILE A 506 0.48 -18.51 -12.79
C ILE A 506 1.38 -17.30 -13.07
N LYS A 507 2.69 -17.39 -12.77
CA LYS A 507 3.65 -16.31 -13.06
C LYS A 507 3.68 -15.97 -14.54
N LYS A 508 3.76 -16.99 -15.41
CA LYS A 508 3.73 -16.84 -16.87
C LYS A 508 2.45 -16.17 -17.30
N LEU A 509 1.30 -16.60 -16.78
CA LEU A 509 -0.01 -16.02 -17.10
C LEU A 509 -0.10 -14.53 -16.74
N ILE A 510 0.33 -14.16 -15.53
CA ILE A 510 0.32 -12.78 -15.05
C ILE A 510 1.21 -11.91 -15.93
N ILE A 511 2.44 -12.37 -16.23
CA ILE A 511 3.36 -11.64 -17.09
C ILE A 511 2.79 -11.47 -18.49
N LEU A 512 2.22 -12.52 -19.08
CA LEU A 512 1.65 -12.45 -20.42
C LEU A 512 0.50 -11.46 -20.49
N LYS A 513 -0.40 -11.50 -19.50
CA LYS A 513 -1.51 -10.55 -19.41
C LYS A 513 -1.03 -9.10 -19.33
N GLU A 514 -0.01 -8.83 -18.52
CA GLU A 514 0.56 -7.48 -18.44
C GLU A 514 1.36 -7.08 -19.69
N CYS A 515 2.07 -8.02 -20.30
CA CYS A 515 2.74 -7.82 -21.58
C CYS A 515 1.72 -7.43 -22.66
N ASN A 516 0.55 -8.10 -22.70
CA ASN A 516 -0.54 -7.82 -23.62
C ASN A 516 -1.11 -6.43 -23.42
N ASN A 517 -1.50 -6.13 -22.18
CA ASN A 517 -2.20 -4.90 -21.87
C ASN A 517 -1.30 -3.66 -22.03
N ARG A 518 0.01 -3.81 -21.80
CA ARG A 518 0.92 -2.66 -21.67
C ARG A 518 2.10 -2.74 -22.63
N ILE A 519 2.90 -3.80 -22.60
CA ILE A 519 4.14 -3.84 -23.38
C ILE A 519 3.87 -3.85 -24.88
N PHE A 520 3.04 -4.73 -25.41
CA PHE A 520 2.83 -4.78 -26.85
C PHE A 520 2.12 -3.52 -27.36
N LYS A 521 1.18 -3.00 -26.56
CA LYS A 521 0.47 -1.76 -26.87
C LYS A 521 1.39 -0.54 -26.91
N GLU A 522 2.28 -0.41 -25.93
CA GLU A 522 3.14 0.76 -25.74
C GLU A 522 4.46 0.61 -26.51
N LEU A 523 5.16 -0.52 -26.35
CA LEU A 523 6.47 -0.81 -26.93
C LEU A 523 6.42 -1.43 -28.33
N GLY A 524 5.24 -1.58 -28.95
CA GLY A 524 5.00 -2.36 -30.17
C GLY A 524 6.20 -2.47 -31.13
N LEU A 525 6.73 -1.34 -31.63
CA LEU A 525 7.87 -1.31 -32.56
C LEU A 525 9.22 -1.74 -31.99
N HIS A 526 9.45 -1.57 -30.68
CA HIS A 526 10.69 -1.98 -30.00
C HIS A 526 10.73 -3.49 -29.73
N CYS A 527 9.60 -4.09 -29.36
CA CYS A 527 9.48 -5.54 -29.17
C CYS A 527 9.87 -6.32 -30.43
N ILE A 528 9.72 -5.69 -31.60
CA ILE A 528 10.03 -6.29 -32.88
C ILE A 528 11.46 -6.81 -32.99
N GLN A 529 12.44 -6.11 -32.41
CA GLN A 529 13.84 -6.56 -32.49
C GLN A 529 14.08 -7.87 -31.70
N PHE A 530 13.18 -8.19 -30.77
CA PHE A 530 13.27 -9.34 -29.88
C PHE A 530 12.31 -10.47 -30.26
N PHE A 531 11.54 -10.33 -31.35
CA PHE A 531 10.63 -11.38 -31.79
C PHE A 531 11.33 -12.70 -32.09
N ASN A 532 12.59 -12.65 -32.52
CA ASN A 532 13.39 -13.85 -32.71
C ASN A 532 13.58 -14.67 -31.43
N LEU A 533 13.38 -14.08 -30.26
CA LEU A 533 13.46 -14.74 -28.96
C LEU A 533 12.07 -14.93 -28.35
N LEU A 534 11.23 -13.89 -28.43
CA LEU A 534 9.92 -13.86 -27.81
C LEU A 534 8.94 -14.85 -28.45
N ILE A 535 8.88 -14.89 -29.79
CA ILE A 535 7.94 -15.78 -30.49
C ILE A 535 8.29 -17.24 -30.17
N PRO A 536 9.54 -17.73 -30.36
CA PRO A 536 9.88 -19.10 -29.97
C PRO A 536 9.53 -19.43 -28.51
N SER A 537 9.76 -18.49 -27.59
CA SER A 537 9.43 -18.68 -26.16
C SER A 537 7.92 -18.82 -25.92
N LEU A 538 7.09 -18.02 -26.60
CA LEU A 538 5.62 -18.14 -26.52
C LEU A 538 5.14 -19.46 -27.11
N LEU A 539 5.70 -19.86 -28.26
CA LEU A 539 5.33 -21.09 -28.95
C LEU A 539 5.76 -22.34 -28.18
N GLU A 540 6.94 -22.31 -27.56
CA GLU A 540 7.41 -23.38 -26.67
C GLU A 540 6.50 -23.54 -25.44
N ASN A 541 6.03 -22.42 -24.86
CA ASN A 541 5.04 -22.47 -23.79
C ASN A 541 3.71 -23.06 -24.28
N LEU A 542 3.22 -22.69 -25.47
CA LEU A 542 2.03 -23.32 -26.06
C LEU A 542 2.19 -24.83 -26.27
N GLY A 543 3.37 -25.27 -26.72
CA GLY A 543 3.66 -26.69 -26.94
C GLY A 543 3.76 -27.51 -25.65
N THR A 544 4.09 -26.87 -24.52
CA THR A 544 4.19 -27.52 -23.21
C THR A 544 2.91 -27.45 -22.38
N CYS A 545 2.01 -26.51 -22.70
CA CYS A 545 0.71 -26.38 -22.03
C CYS A 545 -0.19 -27.59 -22.30
N SER A 546 -0.78 -28.15 -21.25
CA SER A 546 -1.87 -29.10 -21.40
C SER A 546 -3.17 -28.34 -21.64
N ILE A 547 -3.90 -28.68 -22.71
CA ILE A 547 -5.19 -28.06 -23.05
C ILE A 547 -6.21 -28.16 -21.90
N LYS A 548 -6.06 -29.15 -21.01
CA LYS A 548 -6.98 -29.38 -19.88
C LYS A 548 -6.64 -28.55 -18.65
N SER A 549 -5.37 -28.41 -18.30
CA SER A 549 -4.94 -27.69 -17.08
C SER A 549 -4.66 -26.21 -17.32
N ASP A 550 -4.24 -25.83 -18.53
CA ASP A 550 -3.60 -24.54 -18.78
C ASP A 550 -4.44 -23.63 -19.67
N GLN A 551 -5.76 -23.82 -19.67
CA GLN A 551 -6.71 -23.07 -20.50
C GLN A 551 -6.48 -21.55 -20.44
N LEU A 552 -6.46 -20.96 -19.25
CA LEU A 552 -6.27 -19.52 -19.11
C LEU A 552 -4.90 -19.06 -19.64
N LEU A 553 -3.84 -19.87 -19.48
CA LEU A 553 -2.50 -19.54 -19.97
C LEU A 553 -2.45 -19.58 -21.49
N ILE A 554 -3.04 -20.62 -22.10
CA ILE A 554 -3.18 -20.71 -23.56
C ILE A 554 -3.93 -19.49 -24.10
N LEU A 555 -5.00 -19.07 -23.41
CA LEU A 555 -5.81 -17.92 -23.81
C LEU A 555 -5.00 -16.63 -23.81
N GLU A 556 -4.23 -16.38 -22.74
CA GLU A 556 -3.36 -15.21 -22.64
C GLU A 556 -2.22 -15.24 -23.66
N ILE A 557 -1.61 -16.41 -23.93
CA ILE A 557 -0.59 -16.54 -24.98
C ILE A 557 -1.19 -16.24 -26.36
N LEU A 558 -2.39 -16.74 -26.65
CA LEU A 558 -3.07 -16.47 -27.92
C LEU A 558 -3.44 -14.99 -28.06
N ASN A 559 -3.91 -14.34 -26.99
CA ASN A 559 -4.13 -12.89 -26.97
C ASN A 559 -2.81 -12.13 -27.22
N SER A 560 -1.69 -12.59 -26.64
CA SER A 560 -0.36 -12.02 -26.92
C SER A 560 0.02 -12.12 -28.37
N LEU A 561 -0.20 -13.29 -28.96
CA LEU A 561 0.12 -13.55 -30.36
C LEU A 561 -0.77 -12.72 -31.29
N ASP A 562 -2.06 -12.60 -31.01
CA ASP A 562 -2.96 -11.73 -31.78
C ASP A 562 -2.46 -10.28 -31.74
N GLU A 563 -2.18 -9.73 -30.56
CA GLU A 563 -1.64 -8.36 -30.45
C GLU A 563 -0.29 -8.19 -31.17
N ILE A 564 0.65 -9.13 -31.00
CA ILE A 564 1.94 -9.09 -31.71
C ILE A 564 1.71 -9.06 -33.24
N ILE A 565 0.78 -9.87 -33.75
CA ILE A 565 0.44 -9.92 -35.17
C ILE A 565 -0.19 -8.61 -35.61
N ASN A 566 -1.06 -8.00 -34.79
CA ASN A 566 -1.73 -6.73 -35.08
C ASN A 566 -0.73 -5.62 -35.36
N TYR A 567 0.28 -5.50 -34.49
CA TYR A 567 1.27 -4.46 -34.62
C TYR A 567 2.34 -4.78 -35.68
N CYS A 568 2.61 -6.06 -35.96
CA CYS A 568 3.86 -6.44 -36.63
C CYS A 568 3.76 -7.46 -37.75
N TRP A 569 2.57 -7.68 -38.29
CA TRP A 569 2.30 -8.64 -39.36
C TRP A 569 3.31 -8.59 -40.52
N LEU A 570 3.77 -7.41 -40.94
CA LEU A 570 4.75 -7.24 -42.03
C LEU A 570 6.05 -8.01 -41.79
N ARG A 571 6.59 -7.99 -40.57
CA ARG A 571 7.84 -8.69 -40.23
C ARG A 571 7.60 -10.17 -39.96
N ILE A 572 6.47 -10.52 -39.36
CA ILE A 572 6.08 -11.92 -39.11
C ILE A 572 5.94 -12.68 -40.44
N ILE A 573 5.45 -12.03 -41.48
CA ILE A 573 5.33 -12.62 -42.83
C ILE A 573 6.67 -12.69 -43.57
N ASN A 574 7.50 -11.65 -43.42
CA ASN A 574 8.81 -11.65 -44.05
C ASN A 574 9.76 -12.67 -43.41
N SER A 575 9.55 -13.02 -42.15
CA SER A 575 10.26 -14.08 -41.42
C SER A 575 9.55 -15.44 -41.56
N ASN A 576 10.15 -16.50 -40.99
CA ASN A 576 9.52 -17.81 -40.90
C ASN A 576 8.56 -17.95 -39.71
N TYR A 577 8.42 -16.92 -38.86
CA TYR A 577 7.57 -16.99 -37.67
C TYR A 577 6.11 -17.26 -37.97
N SER A 578 5.61 -16.81 -39.12
CA SER A 578 4.25 -17.17 -39.56
C SER A 578 4.04 -18.69 -39.64
N ILE A 579 5.05 -19.45 -40.10
CA ILE A 579 5.00 -20.92 -40.17
C ILE A 579 5.01 -21.49 -38.75
N ASP A 580 5.91 -21.02 -37.90
CA ASP A 580 6.06 -21.52 -36.53
C ASP A 580 4.80 -21.25 -35.69
N ILE A 581 4.19 -20.06 -35.85
CA ILE A 581 2.93 -19.68 -35.23
C ILE A 581 1.80 -20.62 -35.68
N ILE A 582 1.65 -20.83 -37.00
CA ILE A 582 0.60 -21.72 -37.53
C ILE A 582 0.80 -23.15 -37.03
N ASN A 583 2.04 -23.66 -37.05
CA ASN A 583 2.37 -25.01 -36.59
C ASN A 583 2.08 -25.20 -35.09
N SER A 584 2.28 -24.17 -34.27
CA SER A 584 2.06 -24.26 -32.83
C SER A 584 0.57 -24.11 -32.44
N ILE A 585 -0.20 -23.37 -33.23
CA ILE A 585 -1.64 -23.14 -32.98
C ILE A 585 -2.52 -24.26 -33.57
N SER A 586 -2.09 -24.88 -34.66
CA SER A 586 -2.81 -25.97 -35.35
C SER A 586 -3.27 -27.12 -34.42
N PRO A 587 -2.43 -27.64 -33.50
CA PRO A 587 -2.84 -28.66 -32.53
C PRO A 587 -3.97 -28.20 -31.58
N LEU A 588 -4.04 -26.91 -31.26
CA LEU A 588 -5.08 -26.34 -30.40
C LEU A 588 -6.44 -26.32 -31.13
N TYR A 589 -6.42 -26.03 -32.43
CA TYR A 589 -7.63 -26.01 -33.24
C TYR A 589 -8.20 -27.42 -33.51
N SER A 590 -7.33 -28.36 -33.89
CA SER A 590 -7.74 -29.74 -34.22
C SER A 590 -8.37 -30.48 -33.03
N ASN A 591 -7.85 -30.27 -31.82
CA ASN A 591 -8.40 -30.87 -30.61
C ASN A 591 -9.81 -30.36 -30.26
N ASN A 592 -10.18 -29.15 -30.69
CA ASN A 592 -11.48 -28.56 -30.35
C ASN A 592 -12.62 -29.07 -31.25
N ASN A 593 -12.32 -29.43 -32.51
CA ASN A 593 -13.36 -29.87 -33.46
C ASN A 593 -13.80 -31.33 -33.27
N ASN A 594 -12.95 -32.20 -32.74
CA ASN A 594 -13.29 -33.62 -32.60
C ASN A 594 -14.36 -33.93 -31.54
N ASN A 595 -14.63 -33.01 -30.61
CA ASN A 595 -15.56 -33.29 -29.52
C ASN A 595 -17.04 -33.03 -29.87
N ASN A 596 -17.33 -32.34 -30.98
CA ASN A 596 -18.71 -31.95 -31.30
C ASN A 596 -19.44 -32.92 -32.26
N ASN A 597 -18.73 -33.84 -32.93
CA ASN A 597 -19.33 -34.66 -33.99
C ASN A 597 -19.80 -36.06 -33.56
N ASN A 598 -19.52 -36.50 -32.32
CA ASN A 598 -19.86 -37.87 -31.89
C ASN A 598 -21.21 -37.99 -31.16
N ASN A 599 -22.00 -36.92 -31.02
CA ASN A 599 -23.29 -36.99 -30.33
C ASN A 599 -24.52 -36.99 -31.25
N ASN A 600 -24.35 -37.10 -32.58
CA ASN A 600 -25.47 -37.00 -33.51
C ASN A 600 -25.74 -38.25 -34.36
N ASN A 601 -25.22 -39.43 -33.98
CA ASN A 601 -25.49 -40.65 -34.75
C ASN A 601 -26.09 -41.82 -33.96
N ASN A 602 -26.78 -41.55 -32.85
CA ASN A 602 -27.62 -42.58 -32.20
C ASN A 602 -29.11 -42.22 -32.23
N ASN A 603 -29.58 -41.71 -33.37
CA ASN A 603 -30.99 -41.48 -33.59
C ASN A 603 -31.45 -42.06 -34.92
N ASN A 604 -31.33 -43.38 -35.07
CA ASN A 604 -32.30 -44.09 -35.88
C ASN A 604 -32.40 -45.58 -35.52
N ASN A 605 -33.63 -46.00 -35.28
CA ASN A 605 -34.15 -47.37 -35.31
C ASN A 605 -34.23 -48.20 -33.99
N ASN A 606 -35.42 -48.07 -33.38
CA ASN A 606 -36.34 -49.17 -33.04
C ASN A 606 -36.38 -49.72 -31.60
N ASN A 607 -37.23 -49.10 -30.78
CA ASN A 607 -38.45 -49.69 -30.21
C ASN A 607 -38.32 -51.00 -29.40
N ASN A 608 -38.36 -50.92 -28.06
CA ASN A 608 -39.49 -51.40 -27.22
C ASN A 608 -39.14 -51.38 -25.70
N ASN A 609 -40.05 -50.79 -24.92
CA ASN A 609 -40.39 -51.05 -23.51
C ASN A 609 -39.46 -50.67 -22.32
N ASN A 610 -39.77 -49.48 -21.77
CA ASN A 610 -40.41 -49.26 -20.45
C ASN A 610 -39.59 -49.29 -19.13
N ASN A 611 -39.49 -48.08 -18.53
CA ASN A 611 -39.64 -47.72 -17.10
C ASN A 611 -38.66 -48.29 -16.05
N ASN A 612 -38.11 -47.55 -15.07
CA ASN A 612 -38.33 -46.20 -14.58
C ASN A 612 -37.23 -45.87 -13.53
N ASN A 613 -36.86 -44.59 -13.40
CA ASN A 613 -36.30 -43.94 -12.19
C ASN A 613 -34.82 -44.18 -11.76
N ASN A 614 -33.88 -43.31 -12.17
CA ASN A 614 -33.22 -42.39 -11.22
C ASN A 614 -32.48 -41.25 -11.96
N ASN A 615 -32.90 -40.02 -11.66
CA ASN A 615 -32.76 -38.81 -12.46
C ASN A 615 -32.21 -37.69 -11.57
N ASN A 616 -30.88 -37.48 -11.45
CA ASN A 616 -30.36 -36.22 -10.89
C ASN A 616 -28.84 -35.97 -11.03
N ASN A 617 -28.26 -35.96 -12.25
CA ASN A 617 -26.89 -35.42 -12.37
C ASN A 617 -26.49 -34.76 -13.70
N ASN A 618 -27.44 -34.33 -14.54
CA ASN A 618 -27.12 -33.92 -15.91
C ASN A 618 -26.90 -32.41 -16.14
N ASN A 619 -26.84 -31.58 -15.09
CA ASN A 619 -26.81 -30.12 -15.26
C ASN A 619 -25.42 -29.45 -15.15
N ASN A 620 -24.33 -30.22 -15.01
CA ASN A 620 -22.99 -29.63 -14.83
C ASN A 620 -22.10 -29.65 -16.08
N ASN A 621 -22.61 -30.05 -17.25
CA ASN A 621 -21.79 -30.25 -18.45
C ASN A 621 -21.78 -29.06 -19.44
N ASN A 622 -22.51 -27.97 -19.16
CA ASN A 622 -22.66 -26.87 -20.13
C ASN A 622 -21.55 -25.79 -20.04
N ASN A 623 -20.81 -25.68 -18.94
CA ASN A 623 -19.78 -24.63 -18.79
C ASN A 623 -18.50 -24.88 -19.61
N ASN A 624 -18.23 -26.11 -20.06
CA ASN A 624 -17.02 -26.40 -20.84
C ASN A 624 -17.08 -25.93 -22.30
N ASN A 625 -18.27 -25.58 -22.82
CA ASN A 625 -18.43 -25.16 -24.21
C ASN A 625 -18.13 -23.67 -24.44
N GLU A 626 -18.17 -22.83 -23.40
CA GLU A 626 -17.89 -21.40 -23.57
C GLU A 626 -16.40 -21.13 -23.77
N SER A 627 -15.51 -21.78 -23.00
CA SER A 627 -14.07 -21.57 -23.14
C SER A 627 -13.55 -22.06 -24.50
N SER A 628 -14.02 -23.20 -25.00
CA SER A 628 -13.68 -23.71 -26.34
C SER A 628 -13.97 -22.71 -27.45
N ASN A 629 -15.08 -21.97 -27.36
CA ASN A 629 -15.47 -20.99 -28.37
C ASN A 629 -14.54 -19.76 -28.38
N VAL A 630 -14.06 -19.33 -27.21
CA VAL A 630 -13.14 -18.18 -27.13
C VAL A 630 -11.79 -18.51 -27.79
N TYR A 631 -11.24 -19.71 -27.57
CA TYR A 631 -10.01 -20.14 -28.25
C TYR A 631 -10.16 -20.12 -29.76
N ASN A 632 -11.25 -20.72 -30.26
CA ASN A 632 -11.50 -20.79 -31.69
C ASN A 632 -11.60 -19.40 -32.31
N ASN A 633 -12.27 -18.46 -31.64
CA ASN A 633 -12.39 -17.09 -32.13
C ASN A 633 -11.04 -16.36 -32.22
N ILE A 634 -10.16 -16.54 -31.23
CA ILE A 634 -8.83 -15.90 -31.26
C ILE A 634 -7.94 -16.57 -32.31
N ILE A 635 -7.95 -17.90 -32.40
CA ILE A 635 -7.21 -18.63 -33.44
C ILE A 635 -7.65 -18.17 -34.84
N ILE A 636 -8.97 -18.07 -35.06
CA ILE A 636 -9.55 -17.55 -36.29
C ILE A 636 -9.08 -16.11 -36.53
N SER A 637 -9.12 -15.22 -35.54
CA SER A 637 -8.63 -13.84 -35.66
C SER A 637 -7.17 -13.80 -36.11
N ILE A 638 -6.31 -14.58 -35.46
CA ILE A 638 -4.89 -14.70 -35.79
C ILE A 638 -4.72 -15.13 -37.25
N LEU A 639 -5.46 -16.14 -37.69
CA LEU A 639 -5.38 -16.67 -39.06
C LEU A 639 -5.92 -15.70 -40.09
N ASP A 640 -7.05 -15.06 -39.82
CA ASP A 640 -7.66 -14.07 -40.71
C ASP A 640 -6.70 -12.89 -40.90
N ARG A 641 -6.03 -12.44 -39.83
CA ARG A 641 -5.03 -11.36 -39.91
C ARG A 641 -3.77 -11.79 -40.64
N LEU A 642 -3.24 -12.99 -40.39
CA LEU A 642 -2.10 -13.52 -41.15
C LEU A 642 -2.46 -13.64 -42.63
N SER A 643 -3.60 -14.22 -42.95
CA SER A 643 -4.14 -14.35 -44.32
C SER A 643 -4.23 -13.01 -45.04
N PHE A 644 -4.91 -12.05 -44.43
CA PHE A 644 -5.05 -10.69 -44.96
C PHE A 644 -3.68 -10.06 -45.25
N SER A 645 -2.75 -10.27 -44.33
CA SER A 645 -1.40 -9.74 -44.38
C SER A 645 -0.55 -10.40 -45.49
N PHE A 646 -0.71 -11.72 -45.72
CA PHE A 646 -0.06 -12.44 -46.83
C PHE A 646 -0.61 -12.01 -48.18
N LYS A 647 -1.93 -11.82 -48.27
CA LYS A 647 -2.61 -11.28 -49.45
C LYS A 647 -2.09 -9.89 -49.79
N LYS A 648 -1.98 -8.99 -48.81
CA LYS A 648 -1.49 -7.62 -49.00
C LYS A 648 -0.04 -7.54 -49.50
N LEU A 649 0.79 -8.55 -49.22
CA LEU A 649 2.19 -8.60 -49.66
C LEU A 649 2.40 -9.35 -50.99
N ASN A 650 1.35 -9.83 -51.65
CA ASN A 650 1.45 -10.74 -52.82
C ASN A 650 2.35 -11.97 -52.53
N LYS A 651 2.38 -12.45 -51.28
CA LYS A 651 3.16 -13.63 -50.85
C LYS A 651 2.25 -14.84 -50.59
N TYR A 652 1.10 -14.90 -51.25
CA TYR A 652 0.09 -15.92 -50.99
C TYR A 652 0.57 -17.34 -51.34
N ASP A 653 1.40 -17.50 -52.38
CA ASP A 653 2.02 -18.79 -52.70
C ASP A 653 2.89 -19.32 -51.57
N LYS A 654 3.60 -18.42 -50.87
CA LYS A 654 4.37 -18.79 -49.67
C LYS A 654 3.43 -19.31 -48.58
N PHE A 655 2.28 -18.66 -48.38
CA PHE A 655 1.27 -19.05 -47.39
C PHE A 655 0.62 -20.40 -47.72
N ILE A 656 0.17 -20.62 -48.96
CA ILE A 656 -0.34 -21.92 -49.42
C ILE A 656 0.75 -23.00 -49.25
N GLY A 657 2.00 -22.67 -49.59
CA GLY A 657 3.15 -23.56 -49.40
C GLY A 657 3.33 -24.07 -47.96
N ILE A 658 2.97 -23.26 -46.95
CA ILE A 658 2.99 -23.66 -45.53
C ILE A 658 2.05 -24.85 -45.29
N PHE A 659 0.87 -24.80 -45.91
CA PHE A 659 -0.13 -25.86 -45.79
C PHE A 659 0.16 -27.04 -46.69
N ASN A 660 0.81 -26.84 -47.84
CA ASN A 660 1.11 -27.93 -48.78
C ASN A 660 2.33 -28.79 -48.39
N ASN A 661 3.15 -28.37 -47.41
CA ASN A 661 4.22 -29.24 -46.90
C ASN A 661 3.61 -30.50 -46.27
N GLU A 662 3.89 -31.67 -46.85
CA GLU A 662 3.27 -32.97 -46.52
C GLU A 662 3.33 -33.35 -45.04
N SER A 663 4.35 -32.91 -44.30
CA SER A 663 4.47 -33.16 -42.85
C SER A 663 3.38 -32.47 -42.03
N ASN A 664 2.81 -31.37 -42.53
CA ASN A 664 1.78 -30.59 -41.86
C ASN A 664 0.35 -30.98 -42.26
N LEU A 665 0.17 -31.57 -43.45
CA LEU A 665 -1.14 -31.84 -44.05
C LEU A 665 -2.03 -32.78 -43.21
N LYS A 666 -1.48 -33.87 -42.67
CA LYS A 666 -2.31 -34.88 -41.98
C LYS A 666 -3.11 -34.35 -40.79
N ASN A 667 -2.57 -33.36 -40.08
CA ASN A 667 -3.27 -32.75 -38.93
C ASN A 667 -4.04 -31.46 -39.30
N ASN A 668 -3.87 -30.97 -40.53
CA ASN A 668 -4.37 -29.66 -40.96
C ASN A 668 -5.39 -29.71 -42.11
N ILE A 669 -5.78 -30.86 -42.65
CA ILE A 669 -6.74 -30.88 -43.77
C ILE A 669 -8.06 -30.19 -43.40
N ASP A 670 -8.65 -30.47 -42.24
CA ASP A 670 -9.89 -29.82 -41.80
C ASP A 670 -9.69 -28.32 -41.54
N PHE A 671 -8.51 -27.97 -41.00
CA PHE A 671 -8.11 -26.59 -40.77
C PHE A 671 -7.94 -25.80 -42.07
N PHE A 672 -7.28 -26.40 -43.06
CA PHE A 672 -7.06 -25.84 -44.39
C PHE A 672 -8.37 -25.72 -45.18
N ASN A 673 -9.24 -26.72 -45.09
CA ASN A 673 -10.56 -26.70 -45.72
C ASN A 673 -11.44 -25.60 -45.15
N LEU A 674 -11.49 -25.45 -43.82
CA LEU A 674 -12.25 -24.37 -43.17
C LEU A 674 -11.69 -22.99 -43.52
N PHE A 675 -10.37 -22.88 -43.65
CA PHE A 675 -9.71 -21.67 -44.10
C PHE A 675 -10.06 -21.33 -45.56
N ILE A 676 -10.00 -22.31 -46.48
CA ILE A 676 -10.40 -22.14 -47.88
C ILE A 676 -11.89 -21.76 -47.98
N GLU A 677 -12.74 -22.39 -47.19
CA GLU A 677 -14.18 -22.11 -47.20
C GLU A 677 -14.49 -20.66 -46.80
N LYS A 678 -13.83 -20.15 -45.75
CA LYS A 678 -13.93 -18.75 -45.35
C LYS A 678 -13.29 -17.78 -46.35
N TYR A 679 -12.20 -18.17 -47.02
CA TYR A 679 -11.54 -17.33 -48.03
C TYR A 679 -12.35 -17.18 -49.32
N ASN A 680 -13.06 -18.24 -49.71
CA ASN A 680 -13.92 -18.23 -50.89
C ASN A 680 -15.23 -17.46 -50.68
N LYS A 681 -15.64 -17.27 -49.42
CA LYS A 681 -16.75 -16.40 -49.01
C LYS A 681 -16.25 -14.96 -48.86
#